data_AF-A0A2H6KKB8-F1
#
_entry.id   AF-A0A2H6KKB8-F1
#
_cell.length_a   1.000
_cell.length_b   1.000
_cell.length_c   1.000
_cell.angle_alpha   90.00
_cell.angle_beta   90.00
_cell.angle_gamma   90.00
#
_symmetry.space_group_name_H-M   'P 1'
#
loop_
_entity.id
_entity.type
_entity.pdbx_description
1 polymer ?
#
loop_
_entity_poly.entity_id
_entity_poly.type
_entity_poly.pdbx_seq_one_letter_code
_entity_poly.pdbx_strand_id
1 'polypeptide(L)'
;MNFRDGPLKNLQNQFNEVDKIATKINGLNKQKDEKSKAPGKAPPGSDTEIERLTKEIEQKNQELEKQKESRERQINALKNALSVPKSKIESEISNRQKSVAELDRQIEAERKRQIDDFQKQGYDAEKAKKYVSIPYHLSNSLETEQAKLMSHEASLESLESLGMLITFHQSVQTPQSGECENILDKLCTGLQTFLGYNETSKGYDGTGIVYSDLDRLCDGVMSFLHGVLESVKDDPSVSTYSFISQKDLNKILEHMHRGDYGFRVCIDHVNRVLHDYDDELNKRTKNVNKSLSELSDHLGNKYVTQVNEKISASLTDQLTAWRSTVESLETEVNNILTDNINVLDISLKSSVLHEFMPVKSVVEHMRSVAFDGQMETQVRRVDEHLLAQRTLILNNTNEQCCVLQTKLKDKFDNVLEHIRGLRQSKKWHFHIMESTLKKFQRFVDEKYNNDYRNKIWSHFNEIQNKVNDAYDALTTKRLQLVHLVTQAQEEFLILKTNTQESVSKSTDDPSIQHNWAALKSQIAWDVGQIVNDNQTSGHLDAIVKAIEGYAKKFNKHGMFGTQIVAGWLNGIFDKEPVKGLVATYIGSSLRNNVVAVEKLKFIVTAWIKTMAGHVTTSPTFNETVEDHLRNIQKFFSEFAKKVDPDKPGEMVEYVHLQFQQTLRGRPLPNSQTELEPAVKAILTAVHCAALQVGEELKSFTSDTISKYDLGIKLKAAIAEVDKIKQQIDSKKASEYNNGVGKKIDDALLTVQSKIKSLDRYLVNESGDESIRKGIGDIKTDVLDKLDKLQNVKDETNSIESRKTKADELMNSLKNEIQNKLIEFELNLTSADDALTKTIDSVYSAAVKAEEDIKLTVQQLNKTLLETTEYAFKRVTDEVQKLFAEGHKSHLTALISLVDTKIPKVKTIIDDDLNTGLKGLLKTLKENHERLQDMATKHKFENRASIFRAYLEPIFNFTLFDLPKHLPNSQYSPQLQSIHSALTTLLSHLSEQKHFTHQVPGMLAELKTSVQALHSTNFANPAVFSILNTNLSELRKRCKVDWRGDQINEFTELGTFFSDNGFVVSDNNKQNGELQNKEGMNGTKVVGCLVGDYPRVFPSVENTRHAINTIVDSLPAYYQVGHISTFSANKLPCSVYEMLAWCSGLRHNGAYDALKQHIKTAVKTKDAQSGNELPYTDAFPRAFGAQHLENVIEHITLQSASVLTSIVGHGNASTTYSCDYFNNSFTFKYPSSGSECLDLLIDILKNCSRH
;
A
#
# COMPACT_ATOMS: atom_id res chain seq x y z
N MET A 1 150.82 52.92 -22.15
CA MET A 1 151.12 51.65 -22.88
C MET A 1 149.79 51.10 -23.37
N ASN A 2 149.56 51.03 -24.68
CA ASN A 2 148.20 50.93 -25.20
C ASN A 2 147.67 49.48 -25.18
N PHE A 3 147.06 49.07 -24.08
CA PHE A 3 146.05 48.02 -24.11
C PHE A 3 144.89 48.48 -25.02
N ARG A 4 144.55 47.70 -26.05
CA ARG A 4 143.34 47.86 -26.86
C ARG A 4 142.26 46.91 -26.32
N ASP A 5 140.99 47.27 -26.44
CA ASP A 5 139.85 46.52 -25.85
C ASP A 5 139.66 45.08 -26.35
N GLY A 6 140.33 44.70 -27.44
CA GLY A 6 140.16 43.41 -28.13
C GLY A 6 140.19 42.17 -27.23
N PRO A 7 141.20 41.97 -26.36
CA PRO A 7 141.28 40.78 -25.51
C PRO A 7 140.15 40.69 -24.47
N LEU A 8 139.77 41.80 -23.85
CA LEU A 8 138.69 41.84 -22.86
C LEU A 8 137.33 41.52 -23.52
N LYS A 9 137.07 42.11 -24.69
CA LYS A 9 135.84 41.85 -25.45
C LYS A 9 135.75 40.42 -25.99
N ASN A 10 136.89 39.81 -26.32
CA ASN A 10 136.96 38.40 -26.70
C ASN A 10 136.67 37.47 -25.51
N LEU A 11 137.27 37.75 -24.34
CA LEU A 11 137.03 36.99 -23.11
C LEU A 11 135.56 37.06 -22.67
N GLN A 12 134.93 38.24 -22.74
CA GLN A 12 133.51 38.42 -22.42
C GLN A 12 132.59 37.61 -23.35
N ASN A 13 132.92 37.54 -24.65
CA ASN A 13 132.20 36.65 -25.58
C ASN A 13 132.35 35.17 -25.19
N GLN A 14 133.53 34.72 -24.74
CA GLN A 14 133.72 33.34 -24.28
C GLN A 14 132.92 33.01 -23.01
N PHE A 15 132.78 33.94 -22.07
CA PHE A 15 131.88 33.77 -20.92
C PHE A 15 130.43 33.57 -21.37
N ASN A 16 129.95 34.39 -22.31
CA ASN A 16 128.59 34.28 -22.86
C ASN A 16 128.33 32.95 -23.60
N GLU A 17 129.31 32.40 -24.32
CA GLU A 17 129.16 31.10 -24.99
C GLU A 17 129.22 29.91 -24.01
N VAL A 18 130.04 29.97 -22.96
CA VAL A 18 130.04 28.97 -21.88
C VAL A 18 128.66 28.89 -21.20
N ASP A 19 128.06 30.05 -20.90
CA ASP A 19 126.75 30.14 -20.26
C ASP A 19 125.60 29.63 -21.15
N LYS A 20 125.61 29.98 -22.46
CA LYS A 20 124.67 29.43 -23.45
C LYS A 20 124.74 27.91 -23.55
N ILE A 21 125.95 27.34 -23.55
CA ILE A 21 126.13 25.88 -23.66
C ILE A 21 125.62 25.20 -22.38
N ALA A 22 125.96 25.71 -21.20
CA ALA A 22 125.47 25.20 -19.91
C ALA A 22 123.93 25.25 -19.82
N THR A 23 123.33 26.40 -20.16
CA THR A 23 121.86 26.57 -20.21
C THR A 23 121.20 25.56 -21.16
N LYS A 24 121.83 25.27 -22.31
CA LYS A 24 121.30 24.30 -23.28
C LYS A 24 121.45 22.85 -22.83
N ILE A 25 122.50 22.50 -22.08
CA ILE A 25 122.66 21.19 -21.44
C ILE A 25 121.53 20.96 -20.42
N ASN A 26 121.23 21.96 -19.58
CA ASN A 26 120.14 21.85 -18.61
C ASN A 26 118.76 21.72 -19.28
N GLY A 27 118.54 22.40 -20.40
CA GLY A 27 117.34 22.20 -21.23
C GLY A 27 117.20 20.77 -21.79
N LEU A 28 118.29 20.16 -22.25
CA LEU A 28 118.31 18.78 -22.76
C LEU A 28 118.13 17.75 -21.63
N ASN A 29 118.76 17.94 -20.47
CA ASN A 29 118.57 17.11 -19.28
C ASN A 29 117.09 17.09 -18.85
N LYS A 30 116.46 18.27 -18.77
CA LYS A 30 115.03 18.38 -18.44
C LYS A 30 114.13 17.62 -19.43
N GLN A 31 114.38 17.73 -20.73
CA GLN A 31 113.63 16.97 -21.75
C GLN A 31 113.81 15.46 -21.60
N LYS A 32 115.01 14.99 -21.25
CA LYS A 32 115.29 13.58 -20.97
C LYS A 32 114.51 13.08 -19.73
N ASP A 33 114.46 13.87 -18.67
CA ASP A 33 113.75 13.52 -17.42
C ASP A 33 112.22 13.61 -17.53
N GLU A 34 111.69 14.49 -18.38
CA GLU A 34 110.27 14.52 -18.72
C GLU A 34 109.86 13.30 -19.56
N LYS A 35 110.74 12.80 -20.43
CA LYS A 35 110.49 11.61 -21.25
C LYS A 35 110.65 10.30 -20.48
N SER A 36 111.57 10.22 -19.52
CA SER A 36 111.78 9.01 -18.70
C SER A 36 110.68 8.75 -17.66
N LYS A 37 109.91 9.79 -17.29
CA LYS A 37 108.82 9.71 -16.30
C LYS A 37 107.43 9.39 -16.90
N ALA A 38 107.35 9.07 -18.19
CA ALA A 38 106.07 8.74 -18.84
C ALA A 38 105.55 7.34 -18.41
N PRO A 39 104.33 7.22 -17.84
CA PRO A 39 103.78 5.93 -17.44
C PRO A 39 103.49 5.03 -18.66
N GLY A 40 103.68 3.72 -18.49
CA GLY A 40 103.82 2.74 -19.58
C GLY A 40 102.64 2.63 -20.55
N LYS A 41 102.66 3.47 -21.61
CA LYS A 41 101.85 3.34 -22.83
C LYS A 41 102.44 4.10 -24.04
N ALA A 42 103.76 4.29 -24.06
CA ALA A 42 104.46 4.97 -25.16
C ALA A 42 104.56 4.11 -26.44
N PRO A 43 104.57 4.71 -27.65
CA PRO A 43 104.87 4.00 -28.90
C PRO A 43 106.33 3.50 -28.98
N PRO A 44 106.67 2.59 -29.93
CA PRO A 44 107.98 1.93 -30.02
C PRO A 44 109.19 2.80 -30.44
N GLY A 45 109.38 3.97 -29.85
CA GLY A 45 110.47 4.91 -30.17
C GLY A 45 110.90 5.85 -29.05
N SER A 46 110.34 5.75 -27.84
CA SER A 46 110.76 6.55 -26.67
C SER A 46 112.25 6.40 -26.36
N ASP A 47 112.72 5.16 -26.41
CA ASP A 47 114.03 4.79 -25.87
C ASP A 47 115.15 5.27 -26.82
N THR A 48 114.87 5.23 -28.13
CA THR A 48 115.72 5.80 -29.19
C THR A 48 115.86 7.33 -29.07
N GLU A 49 114.80 8.03 -28.64
CA GLU A 49 114.83 9.47 -28.38
C GLU A 49 115.64 9.80 -27.11
N ILE A 50 115.49 9.01 -26.04
CA ILE A 50 116.29 9.14 -24.80
C ILE A 50 117.78 8.89 -25.06
N GLU A 51 118.11 7.91 -25.92
CA GLU A 51 119.48 7.64 -26.34
C GLU A 51 120.04 8.76 -27.22
N ARG A 52 119.22 9.33 -28.12
CA ARG A 52 119.56 10.51 -28.94
C ARG A 52 119.89 11.73 -28.07
N LEU A 53 119.00 12.08 -27.13
CA LEU A 53 119.20 13.17 -26.18
C LEU A 53 120.48 12.96 -25.34
N THR A 54 120.72 11.73 -24.89
CA THR A 54 121.93 11.40 -24.11
C THR A 54 123.22 11.63 -24.91
N LYS A 55 123.25 11.29 -26.21
CA LYS A 55 124.39 11.61 -27.09
C LYS A 55 124.55 13.13 -27.34
N GLU A 56 123.45 13.89 -27.42
CA GLU A 56 123.52 15.35 -27.61
C GLU A 56 124.04 16.06 -26.35
N ILE A 57 123.63 15.61 -25.15
CA ILE A 57 124.16 16.06 -23.86
C ILE A 57 125.67 15.79 -23.77
N GLU A 58 126.10 14.57 -24.11
CA GLU A 58 127.51 14.17 -24.10
C GLU A 58 128.37 15.04 -25.03
N GLN A 59 127.90 15.30 -26.26
CA GLN A 59 128.58 16.21 -27.19
C GLN A 59 128.66 17.64 -26.67
N LYS A 60 127.60 18.16 -26.03
CA LYS A 60 127.59 19.52 -25.48
C LYS A 60 128.47 19.66 -24.24
N ASN A 61 128.58 18.63 -23.40
CA ASN A 61 129.56 18.59 -22.31
C ASN A 61 131.00 18.68 -22.84
N GLN A 62 131.32 17.92 -23.90
CA GLN A 62 132.66 17.98 -24.53
C GLN A 62 132.96 19.33 -25.21
N GLU A 63 131.95 20.06 -25.67
CA GLU A 63 132.10 21.42 -26.20
C GLU A 63 132.24 22.47 -25.08
N LEU A 64 131.52 22.29 -23.97
CA LEU A 64 131.62 23.13 -22.78
C LEU A 64 133.04 23.12 -22.20
N GLU A 65 133.65 21.94 -22.04
CA GLU A 65 135.03 21.84 -21.53
C GLU A 65 136.05 22.48 -22.48
N LYS A 66 135.92 22.30 -23.80
CA LYS A 66 136.79 22.98 -24.79
C LYS A 66 136.69 24.50 -24.68
N GLN A 67 135.51 25.06 -24.42
CA GLN A 67 135.36 26.50 -24.20
C GLN A 67 135.92 26.96 -22.85
N LYS A 68 135.73 26.18 -21.77
CA LYS A 68 136.38 26.42 -20.47
C LYS A 68 137.91 26.45 -20.60
N GLU A 69 138.53 25.45 -21.22
CA GLU A 69 139.99 25.42 -21.45
C GLU A 69 140.49 26.60 -22.30
N SER A 70 139.69 27.06 -23.26
CA SER A 70 140.03 28.18 -24.14
C SER A 70 140.01 29.51 -23.37
N ARG A 71 138.97 29.72 -22.56
CA ARG A 71 138.84 30.84 -21.62
C ARG A 71 139.98 30.85 -20.60
N GLU A 72 140.28 29.72 -19.98
CA GLU A 72 141.35 29.60 -18.97
C GLU A 72 142.73 29.94 -19.56
N ARG A 73 142.99 29.57 -20.83
CA ARG A 73 144.19 30.00 -21.57
C ARG A 73 144.23 31.50 -21.81
N GLN A 74 143.12 32.15 -22.15
CA GLN A 74 143.08 33.62 -22.30
C GLN A 74 143.28 34.35 -20.97
N ILE A 75 142.70 33.88 -19.86
CA ILE A 75 142.87 34.46 -18.53
C ILE A 75 144.34 34.39 -18.10
N ASN A 76 145.01 33.26 -18.29
CA ASN A 76 146.44 33.12 -17.97
C ASN A 76 147.34 33.95 -18.89
N ALA A 77 146.99 34.11 -20.18
CA ALA A 77 147.71 35.01 -21.08
C ALA A 77 147.59 36.48 -20.66
N LEU A 78 146.41 36.93 -20.24
CA LEU A 78 146.18 38.28 -19.69
C LEU A 78 146.96 38.48 -18.37
N LYS A 79 146.94 37.50 -17.47
CA LYS A 79 147.66 37.55 -16.18
C LYS A 79 149.18 37.70 -16.38
N ASN A 80 149.75 37.00 -17.36
CA ASN A 80 151.16 37.14 -17.75
C ASN A 80 151.47 38.47 -18.46
N ALA A 81 150.51 39.06 -19.18
CA ALA A 81 150.68 40.36 -19.83
C ALA A 81 150.65 41.54 -18.84
N LEU A 82 150.00 41.41 -17.68
CA LEU A 82 149.91 42.47 -16.66
C LEU A 82 151.12 42.56 -15.72
N SER A 83 151.86 41.47 -15.48
CA SER A 83 152.93 41.45 -14.46
C SER A 83 154.16 42.30 -14.83
N VAL A 84 154.53 42.32 -16.12
CA VAL A 84 155.70 43.07 -16.61
C VAL A 84 155.47 44.60 -16.60
N PRO A 85 154.29 45.14 -17.01
CA PRO A 85 153.96 46.55 -16.80
C PRO A 85 153.94 46.96 -15.32
N LYS A 86 153.35 46.14 -14.43
CA LYS A 86 153.21 46.48 -13.00
C LYS A 86 154.57 46.69 -12.33
N SER A 87 155.45 45.69 -12.37
CA SER A 87 156.80 45.78 -11.75
C SER A 87 157.67 46.91 -12.31
N LYS A 88 157.46 47.29 -13.58
CA LYS A 88 158.14 48.42 -14.20
C LYS A 88 157.64 49.77 -13.70
N ILE A 89 156.33 49.90 -13.42
CA ILE A 89 155.73 51.10 -12.82
C ILE A 89 156.15 51.23 -11.35
N GLU A 90 156.10 50.13 -10.57
CA GLU A 90 156.56 50.10 -9.17
C GLU A 90 158.03 50.51 -9.02
N SER A 91 158.90 50.08 -9.95
CA SER A 91 160.31 50.47 -9.99
C SER A 91 160.52 51.95 -10.32
N GLU A 92 159.75 52.51 -11.27
CA GLU A 92 159.75 53.96 -11.53
C GLU A 92 159.29 54.74 -10.29
N ILE A 93 158.16 54.39 -9.66
CA ILE A 93 157.63 55.01 -8.43
C ILE A 93 158.73 55.07 -7.35
N SER A 94 159.38 53.94 -7.05
CA SER A 94 160.45 53.88 -6.05
C SER A 94 161.67 54.74 -6.39
N ASN A 95 161.96 54.96 -7.68
CA ASN A 95 163.05 55.83 -8.12
C ASN A 95 162.66 57.31 -8.06
N ARG A 96 161.42 57.68 -8.46
CA ARG A 96 160.90 59.06 -8.33
C ARG A 96 160.85 59.49 -6.87
N GLN A 97 160.36 58.63 -5.97
CA GLN A 97 160.32 58.89 -4.53
C GLN A 97 161.72 59.19 -3.93
N LYS A 98 162.77 58.49 -4.38
CA LYS A 98 164.16 58.78 -3.99
C LYS A 98 164.66 60.12 -4.53
N SER A 99 164.34 60.45 -5.78
CA SER A 99 164.70 61.75 -6.38
C SER A 99 164.01 62.93 -5.68
N VAL A 100 162.73 62.79 -5.31
CA VAL A 100 161.99 63.80 -4.52
C VAL A 100 162.68 64.00 -3.16
N ALA A 101 162.93 62.93 -2.41
CA ALA A 101 163.54 63.02 -1.08
C ALA A 101 164.97 63.62 -1.07
N GLU A 102 165.76 63.40 -2.13
CA GLU A 102 167.08 64.02 -2.27
C GLU A 102 166.98 65.51 -2.66
N LEU A 103 166.01 65.91 -3.48
CA LEU A 103 165.74 67.33 -3.78
C LEU A 103 165.30 68.08 -2.51
N ASP A 104 164.38 67.52 -1.71
CA ASP A 104 163.98 68.08 -0.41
C ASP A 104 165.18 68.26 0.53
N ARG A 105 166.08 67.27 0.57
CA ARG A 105 167.32 67.33 1.37
C ARG A 105 168.26 68.45 0.93
N GLN A 106 168.40 68.66 -0.37
CA GLN A 106 169.22 69.76 -0.92
C GLN A 106 168.59 71.13 -0.66
N ILE A 107 167.26 71.23 -0.74
CA ILE A 107 166.50 72.43 -0.39
C ILE A 107 166.74 72.82 1.08
N GLU A 108 166.63 71.88 2.03
CA GLU A 108 166.84 72.19 3.45
C GLU A 108 168.31 72.44 3.82
N ALA A 109 169.26 71.80 3.14
CA ALA A 109 170.69 72.11 3.30
C ALA A 109 171.01 73.56 2.88
N GLU A 110 170.47 74.01 1.75
CA GLU A 110 170.65 75.37 1.24
C GLU A 110 169.87 76.40 2.06
N ARG A 111 168.63 76.09 2.49
CA ARG A 111 167.87 76.92 3.44
C ARG A 111 168.66 77.17 4.72
N LYS A 112 169.23 76.11 5.32
CA LYS A 112 170.06 76.25 6.51
C LYS A 112 171.31 77.10 6.25
N ARG A 113 171.99 76.90 5.11
CA ARG A 113 173.18 77.68 4.74
C ARG A 113 172.89 79.18 4.64
N GLN A 114 171.74 79.57 4.07
CA GLN A 114 171.30 80.96 4.01
C GLN A 114 171.01 81.53 5.42
N ILE A 115 170.38 80.75 6.32
CA ILE A 115 170.17 81.15 7.72
C ILE A 115 171.51 81.39 8.43
N ASP A 116 172.46 80.46 8.30
CA ASP A 116 173.77 80.52 8.95
C ASP A 116 174.60 81.73 8.46
N ASP A 117 174.46 82.16 7.20
CA ASP A 117 175.12 83.37 6.68
C ASP A 117 174.40 84.68 7.05
N PHE A 118 173.07 84.70 7.13
CA PHE A 118 172.34 85.86 7.69
C PHE A 118 172.66 86.07 9.17
N GLN A 119 172.84 85.01 9.97
CA GLN A 119 173.26 85.10 11.36
C GLN A 119 174.63 85.77 11.52
N LYS A 120 175.61 85.46 10.65
CA LYS A 120 176.93 86.11 10.66
C LYS A 120 176.87 87.61 10.34
N GLN A 121 175.83 88.06 9.65
CA GLN A 121 175.57 89.48 9.36
C GLN A 121 174.85 90.21 10.52
N GLY A 122 174.66 89.54 11.67
CA GLY A 122 174.05 90.12 12.87
C GLY A 122 172.52 90.03 12.92
N TYR A 123 171.88 89.28 12.01
CA TYR A 123 170.44 89.02 12.08
C TYR A 123 170.11 87.87 13.04
N ASP A 124 169.03 88.03 13.80
CA ASP A 124 168.44 86.96 14.62
C ASP A 124 167.98 85.77 13.76
N ALA A 125 168.01 84.57 14.35
CA ALA A 125 167.70 83.30 13.70
C ALA A 125 166.26 83.20 13.17
N GLU A 126 165.26 83.70 13.91
CA GLU A 126 163.86 83.70 13.43
C GLU A 126 163.64 84.76 12.35
N LYS A 127 164.26 85.94 12.49
CA LYS A 127 164.22 86.98 11.45
C LYS A 127 164.92 86.53 10.16
N ALA A 128 166.04 85.81 10.26
CA ALA A 128 166.79 85.30 9.12
C ALA A 128 165.94 84.38 8.22
N LYS A 129 165.15 83.47 8.80
CA LYS A 129 164.25 82.56 8.07
C LYS A 129 163.33 83.27 7.08
N LYS A 130 162.93 84.51 7.36
CA LYS A 130 161.99 85.29 6.53
C LYS A 130 162.61 85.82 5.23
N TYR A 131 163.94 85.77 5.10
CA TYR A 131 164.68 86.21 3.90
C TYR A 131 165.32 85.05 3.12
N VAL A 132 165.13 83.80 3.59
CA VAL A 132 165.59 82.59 2.91
C VAL A 132 164.72 82.33 1.67
N SER A 133 165.34 81.99 0.55
CA SER A 133 164.63 81.64 -0.68
C SER A 133 165.13 80.30 -1.24
N ILE A 134 164.20 79.45 -1.69
CA ILE A 134 164.57 78.21 -2.38
C ILE A 134 165.05 78.59 -3.78
N PRO A 135 166.25 78.15 -4.21
CA PRO A 135 166.68 78.31 -5.60
C PRO A 135 165.68 77.66 -6.56
N TYR A 136 165.16 78.44 -7.52
CA TYR A 136 164.10 78.02 -8.45
C TYR A 136 164.36 76.65 -9.11
N HIS A 137 165.61 76.35 -9.44
CA HIS A 137 165.99 75.08 -10.08
C HIS A 137 165.69 73.84 -9.23
N LEU A 138 165.75 73.94 -7.89
CA LEU A 138 165.37 72.86 -6.99
C LEU A 138 163.85 72.73 -6.90
N SER A 139 163.15 73.86 -6.70
CA SER A 139 161.68 73.89 -6.55
C SER A 139 160.95 73.35 -7.79
N ASN A 140 161.35 73.82 -8.99
CA ASN A 140 160.75 73.36 -10.25
C ASN A 140 161.05 71.87 -10.53
N SER A 141 162.22 71.38 -10.11
CA SER A 141 162.57 69.95 -10.22
C SER A 141 161.73 69.08 -9.29
N LEU A 142 161.45 69.57 -8.08
CA LEU A 142 160.63 68.89 -7.08
C LEU A 142 159.18 68.70 -7.58
N GLU A 143 158.52 69.77 -8.02
CA GLU A 143 157.17 69.71 -8.61
C GLU A 143 157.14 68.77 -9.84
N THR A 144 158.17 68.83 -10.69
CA THR A 144 158.27 68.00 -11.90
C THR A 144 158.35 66.49 -11.58
N GLU A 145 159.07 66.09 -10.54
CA GLU A 145 159.15 64.68 -10.15
C GLU A 145 157.92 64.22 -9.33
N GLN A 146 157.34 65.10 -8.50
CA GLN A 146 156.08 64.83 -7.79
C GLN A 146 154.89 64.64 -8.74
N ALA A 147 154.77 65.45 -9.80
CA ALA A 147 153.72 65.28 -10.80
C ALA A 147 153.84 63.96 -11.58
N LYS A 148 155.08 63.51 -11.88
CA LYS A 148 155.33 62.19 -12.49
C LYS A 148 154.97 61.05 -11.55
N LEU A 149 155.31 61.18 -10.26
CA LEU A 149 155.02 60.20 -9.23
C LEU A 149 153.51 59.89 -9.16
N MET A 150 152.67 60.91 -9.00
CA MET A 150 151.20 60.76 -8.98
C MET A 150 150.67 60.11 -10.27
N SER A 151 151.21 60.46 -11.44
CA SER A 151 150.80 59.86 -12.72
C SER A 151 151.16 58.37 -12.82
N HIS A 152 152.22 57.91 -12.15
CA HIS A 152 152.59 56.50 -12.08
C HIS A 152 151.77 55.75 -11.01
N GLU A 153 151.47 56.38 -9.88
CA GLU A 153 150.65 55.81 -8.81
C GLU A 153 149.20 55.54 -9.28
N ALA A 154 148.54 56.49 -9.95
CA ALA A 154 147.22 56.27 -10.56
C ALA A 154 147.22 55.20 -11.68
N SER A 155 148.37 55.03 -12.36
CA SER A 155 148.57 53.93 -13.33
C SER A 155 148.71 52.56 -12.65
N LEU A 156 149.17 52.53 -11.40
CA LEU A 156 149.29 51.32 -10.59
C LEU A 156 147.90 50.88 -10.08
N GLU A 157 147.13 51.77 -9.46
CA GLU A 157 145.74 51.48 -8.99
C GLU A 157 144.85 50.92 -10.11
N SER A 158 145.01 51.44 -11.34
CA SER A 158 144.30 50.96 -12.53
C SER A 158 144.66 49.50 -12.88
N LEU A 159 145.94 49.12 -12.75
CA LEU A 159 146.41 47.74 -12.95
C LEU A 159 146.03 46.82 -11.79
N GLU A 160 146.00 47.33 -10.56
CA GLU A 160 145.57 46.57 -9.38
C GLU A 160 144.06 46.28 -9.39
N SER A 161 143.24 47.22 -9.84
CA SER A 161 141.79 47.02 -10.04
C SER A 161 141.52 45.88 -11.04
N LEU A 162 142.25 45.84 -12.16
CA LEU A 162 142.16 44.74 -13.13
C LEU A 162 142.73 43.42 -12.57
N GLY A 163 143.76 43.50 -11.72
CA GLY A 163 144.31 42.36 -10.96
C GLY A 163 143.32 41.77 -9.94
N MET A 164 142.56 42.61 -9.25
CA MET A 164 141.47 42.19 -8.34
C MET A 164 140.36 41.48 -9.13
N LEU A 165 139.97 41.98 -10.30
CA LEU A 165 138.95 41.33 -11.15
C LEU A 165 139.37 39.91 -11.59
N ILE A 166 140.65 39.73 -11.96
CA ILE A 166 141.21 38.40 -12.27
C ILE A 166 141.26 37.51 -11.03
N THR A 167 141.59 38.07 -9.87
CA THR A 167 141.65 37.32 -8.59
C THR A 167 140.26 36.89 -8.11
N PHE A 168 139.24 37.73 -8.30
CA PHE A 168 137.85 37.42 -7.97
C PHE A 168 137.34 36.19 -8.73
N HIS A 169 137.68 36.05 -10.02
CA HIS A 169 137.36 34.84 -10.79
C HIS A 169 137.96 33.57 -10.13
N GLN A 170 139.18 33.65 -9.60
CA GLN A 170 139.81 32.51 -8.93
C GLN A 170 139.17 32.19 -7.57
N SER A 171 138.66 33.20 -6.83
CA SER A 171 137.88 32.96 -5.60
C SER A 171 136.51 32.32 -5.83
N VAL A 172 136.01 32.29 -7.08
CA VAL A 172 134.76 31.61 -7.46
C VAL A 172 135.00 30.16 -7.91
N GLN A 173 136.26 29.72 -8.10
CA GLN A 173 136.59 28.38 -8.60
C GLN A 173 136.65 27.27 -7.51
N THR A 174 136.47 27.60 -6.23
CA THR A 174 136.30 26.63 -5.11
C THR A 174 135.27 27.18 -4.12
N PRO A 175 134.34 26.37 -3.56
CA PRO A 175 134.54 24.99 -3.11
C PRO A 175 133.75 23.91 -3.89
N GLN A 176 133.52 22.75 -3.27
CA GLN A 176 133.20 21.47 -3.91
C GLN A 176 131.69 21.13 -3.93
N SER A 177 131.28 20.36 -4.95
CA SER A 177 129.96 19.70 -5.08
C SER A 177 128.75 20.62 -5.30
N GLY A 178 127.62 20.02 -5.70
CA GLY A 178 126.40 20.72 -6.12
C GLY A 178 125.56 21.34 -5.00
N GLU A 179 126.17 21.90 -3.96
CA GLU A 179 125.42 22.43 -2.82
C GLU A 179 124.54 23.63 -3.19
N CYS A 180 125.02 24.52 -4.08
CA CYS A 180 124.28 25.72 -4.49
C CYS A 180 122.95 25.39 -5.20
N GLU A 181 122.93 24.34 -6.02
CA GLU A 181 121.74 23.93 -6.78
C GLU A 181 120.70 23.23 -5.88
N ASN A 182 121.17 22.54 -4.83
CA ASN A 182 120.32 21.82 -3.88
C ASN A 182 119.85 22.67 -2.68
N ILE A 183 120.29 23.92 -2.52
CA ILE A 183 119.98 24.76 -1.36
C ILE A 183 118.48 25.09 -1.28
N LEU A 184 117.84 25.44 -2.39
CA LEU A 184 116.41 25.74 -2.43
C LEU A 184 115.56 24.47 -2.33
N ASP A 185 115.98 23.38 -2.98
CA ASP A 185 115.30 22.09 -2.94
C ASP A 185 115.18 21.55 -1.51
N LYS A 186 116.33 21.48 -0.80
CA LYS A 186 116.37 21.04 0.60
C LYS A 186 115.50 21.88 1.54
N LEU A 187 115.38 23.19 1.28
CA LEU A 187 114.49 24.09 2.01
C LEU A 187 113.02 23.77 1.74
N CYS A 188 112.65 23.60 0.47
CA CYS A 188 111.29 23.25 0.05
C CYS A 188 110.84 21.91 0.66
N THR A 189 111.64 20.84 0.54
CA THR A 189 111.33 19.53 1.12
C THR A 189 111.28 19.59 2.66
N GLY A 190 112.15 20.39 3.30
CA GLY A 190 112.11 20.64 4.73
C GLY A 190 110.80 21.30 5.18
N LEU A 191 110.30 22.30 4.45
CA LEU A 191 109.03 22.98 4.74
C LEU A 191 107.82 22.08 4.46
N GLN A 192 107.83 21.32 3.36
CA GLN A 192 106.81 20.31 3.08
C GLN A 192 106.70 19.29 4.22
N THR A 193 107.84 18.74 4.69
CA THR A 193 107.90 17.73 5.76
C THR A 193 107.59 18.32 7.15
N PHE A 194 107.75 19.63 7.34
CA PHE A 194 107.29 20.35 8.54
C PHE A 194 105.76 20.49 8.55
N LEU A 195 105.18 20.92 7.44
CA LEU A 195 103.72 21.10 7.31
C LEU A 195 102.97 19.76 7.28
N GLY A 196 103.57 18.70 6.70
CA GLY A 196 102.92 17.41 6.48
C GLY A 196 102.35 17.25 5.07
N TYR A 197 102.98 17.91 4.09
CA TYR A 197 102.66 17.79 2.68
C TYR A 197 103.30 16.52 2.10
N ASN A 198 102.52 15.75 1.35
CA ASN A 198 102.92 14.47 0.78
C ASN A 198 102.98 14.58 -0.75
N GLU A 199 104.17 14.43 -1.35
CA GLU A 199 104.37 14.62 -2.79
C GLU A 199 103.56 13.67 -3.68
N THR A 200 103.16 12.50 -3.16
CA THR A 200 102.44 11.47 -3.94
C THR A 200 100.93 11.75 -4.00
N SER A 201 100.32 12.24 -2.90
CA SER A 201 98.93 12.72 -2.92
C SER A 201 98.80 14.18 -3.38
N LYS A 202 99.90 14.94 -3.29
CA LYS A 202 99.98 16.41 -3.40
C LYS A 202 99.19 17.18 -2.34
N GLY A 203 98.76 16.51 -1.26
CA GLY A 203 97.97 17.08 -0.18
C GLY A 203 98.60 16.91 1.20
N TYR A 204 97.90 17.41 2.21
CA TYR A 204 98.31 17.25 3.61
C TYR A 204 97.77 15.93 4.19
N ASP A 205 98.67 15.06 4.65
CA ASP A 205 98.32 13.74 5.19
C ASP A 205 98.23 13.68 6.73
N GLY A 206 98.43 14.82 7.39
CA GLY A 206 98.35 14.94 8.85
C GLY A 206 99.59 14.47 9.62
N THR A 207 100.70 14.15 8.95
CA THR A 207 101.96 13.74 9.61
C THR A 207 102.77 14.91 10.20
N GLY A 208 102.65 16.10 9.63
CA GLY A 208 103.26 17.36 10.09
C GLY A 208 102.33 18.17 11.00
N ILE A 209 102.43 19.51 10.95
CA ILE A 209 101.59 20.40 11.79
C ILE A 209 100.21 20.73 11.21
N VAL A 210 99.99 20.53 9.90
CA VAL A 210 98.74 20.88 9.20
C VAL A 210 97.74 19.73 9.32
N TYR A 211 96.45 20.04 9.54
CA TYR A 211 95.38 19.04 9.63
C TYR A 211 95.13 18.36 8.26
N SER A 212 94.75 17.08 8.30
CA SER A 212 94.67 16.20 7.12
C SER A 212 93.55 16.63 6.17
N ASP A 213 93.83 16.64 4.88
CA ASP A 213 92.86 16.99 3.84
C ASP A 213 91.67 16.02 3.84
N LEU A 214 91.91 14.72 4.05
CA LEU A 214 90.85 13.72 4.15
C LEU A 214 89.91 13.98 5.32
N ASP A 215 90.46 14.36 6.48
CA ASP A 215 89.68 14.57 7.69
C ASP A 215 88.91 15.90 7.61
N ARG A 216 89.51 16.97 7.06
CA ARG A 216 88.81 18.23 6.70
C ARG A 216 87.59 18.00 5.81
N LEU A 217 87.71 17.14 4.79
CA LEU A 217 86.59 16.79 3.91
C LEU A 217 85.49 16.02 4.67
N CYS A 218 85.87 15.10 5.57
CA CYS A 218 84.93 14.36 6.40
C CYS A 218 84.19 15.29 7.38
N ASP A 219 84.89 16.22 8.03
CA ASP A 219 84.31 17.21 8.95
C ASP A 219 83.37 18.18 8.24
N GLY A 220 83.70 18.63 7.03
CA GLY A 220 82.80 19.44 6.21
C GLY A 220 81.49 18.73 5.90
N VAL A 221 81.53 17.42 5.61
CA VAL A 221 80.33 16.62 5.37
C VAL A 221 79.54 16.34 6.66
N MET A 222 80.21 16.06 7.77
CA MET A 222 79.52 15.92 9.07
C MET A 222 78.86 17.23 9.51
N SER A 223 79.51 18.38 9.27
CA SER A 223 78.96 19.71 9.55
C SER A 223 77.72 20.01 8.69
N PHE A 224 77.75 19.65 7.41
CA PHE A 224 76.60 19.76 6.52
C PHE A 224 75.43 18.89 7.01
N LEU A 225 75.67 17.62 7.34
CA LEU A 225 74.62 16.70 7.81
C LEU A 225 74.06 17.12 9.17
N HIS A 226 74.89 17.67 10.08
CA HIS A 226 74.42 18.29 11.32
C HIS A 226 73.49 19.48 11.02
N GLY A 227 73.93 20.43 10.18
CA GLY A 227 73.13 21.60 9.83
C GLY A 227 71.79 21.27 9.18
N VAL A 228 71.75 20.25 8.31
CA VAL A 228 70.50 19.74 7.73
C VAL A 228 69.57 19.23 8.83
N LEU A 229 70.01 18.28 9.67
CA LEU A 229 69.15 17.71 10.73
C LEU A 229 68.76 18.75 11.78
N GLU A 230 69.64 19.69 12.11
CA GLU A 230 69.36 20.76 13.06
C GLU A 230 68.30 21.74 12.53
N SER A 231 68.39 22.14 11.26
CA SER A 231 67.47 23.11 10.66
C SER A 231 66.03 22.62 10.53
N VAL A 232 65.80 21.30 10.61
CA VAL A 232 64.49 20.67 10.40
C VAL A 232 63.87 20.05 11.66
N LYS A 233 64.63 19.95 12.77
CA LYS A 233 64.22 19.21 13.98
C LYS A 233 62.93 19.71 14.62
N ASP A 234 62.70 21.02 14.55
CA ASP A 234 61.58 21.73 15.18
C ASP A 234 60.40 21.97 14.20
N ASP A 235 60.50 21.54 12.93
CA ASP A 235 59.39 21.65 11.97
C ASP A 235 58.31 20.59 12.27
N PRO A 236 57.00 20.95 12.29
CA PRO A 236 55.92 20.01 12.53
C PRO A 236 55.90 18.79 11.59
N SER A 237 56.39 18.93 10.36
CA SER A 237 56.52 17.86 9.37
C SER A 237 57.51 16.79 9.80
N VAL A 238 58.43 17.11 10.71
CA VAL A 238 59.50 16.23 11.21
C VAL A 238 59.22 15.79 12.64
N SER A 239 59.04 16.77 13.54
CA SER A 239 58.88 16.56 14.98
C SER A 239 57.66 15.70 15.35
N THR A 240 56.63 15.65 14.50
CA THR A 240 55.47 14.77 14.70
C THR A 240 55.82 13.28 14.54
N TYR A 241 56.78 12.93 13.68
CA TYR A 241 57.10 11.55 13.31
C TYR A 241 58.44 11.05 13.85
N SER A 242 59.43 11.93 14.01
CA SER A 242 60.70 11.59 14.67
C SER A 242 61.16 12.69 15.63
N PHE A 243 61.54 12.29 16.84
CA PHE A 243 62.20 13.17 17.78
C PHE A 243 63.71 13.17 17.50
N ILE A 244 64.14 14.04 16.57
CA ILE A 244 65.56 14.35 16.36
C ILE A 244 66.06 15.05 17.62
N SER A 245 66.57 14.27 18.58
CA SER A 245 66.91 14.82 19.88
C SER A 245 68.21 15.62 19.82
N GLN A 246 68.38 16.56 20.75
CA GLN A 246 69.66 17.25 20.90
C GLN A 246 70.81 16.26 21.22
N LYS A 247 70.52 15.05 21.73
CA LYS A 247 71.52 13.99 21.91
C LYS A 247 71.96 13.37 20.58
N ASP A 248 71.06 13.24 19.60
CA ASP A 248 71.41 12.71 18.28
C ASP A 248 72.24 13.73 17.48
N LEU A 249 71.90 15.02 17.58
CA LEU A 249 72.73 16.13 17.05
C LEU A 249 74.10 16.21 17.75
N ASN A 250 74.12 16.21 19.09
CA ASN A 250 75.35 16.21 19.87
C ASN A 250 76.23 15.02 19.52
N LYS A 251 75.68 13.84 19.20
CA LYS A 251 76.49 12.68 18.79
C LYS A 251 77.22 12.90 17.45
N ILE A 252 76.72 13.75 16.56
CA ILE A 252 77.46 14.15 15.35
C ILE A 252 78.61 15.10 15.75
N LEU A 253 78.35 16.09 16.61
CA LEU A 253 79.37 17.02 17.11
C LEU A 253 80.46 16.32 17.94
N GLU A 254 80.09 15.35 18.77
CA GLU A 254 80.99 14.55 19.60
C GLU A 254 81.98 13.74 18.76
N HIS A 255 81.58 13.28 17.57
CA HIS A 255 82.40 12.45 16.68
C HIS A 255 83.09 13.24 15.56
N MET A 256 82.73 14.51 15.36
CA MET A 256 83.46 15.45 14.51
C MET A 256 84.94 15.54 14.92
N HIS A 257 85.81 15.84 13.96
CA HIS A 257 87.27 15.93 14.12
C HIS A 257 88.01 14.63 14.51
N ARG A 258 87.30 13.52 14.76
CA ARG A 258 87.88 12.19 15.04
C ARG A 258 88.23 11.41 13.77
N GLY A 259 88.31 12.09 12.63
CA GLY A 259 88.64 11.53 11.32
C GLY A 259 87.76 10.36 10.89
N ASP A 260 88.34 9.40 10.19
CA ASP A 260 87.66 8.25 9.58
C ASP A 260 86.68 7.48 10.50
N TYR A 261 87.08 7.24 11.76
CA TYR A 261 86.23 6.57 12.74
C TYR A 261 85.04 7.42 13.16
N GLY A 262 85.26 8.72 13.39
CA GLY A 262 84.19 9.67 13.67
C GLY A 262 83.18 9.73 12.52
N PHE A 263 83.70 9.87 11.29
CA PHE A 263 82.92 9.94 10.07
C PHE A 263 81.94 8.76 9.92
N ARG A 264 82.41 7.51 10.06
CA ARG A 264 81.52 6.34 9.97
C ARG A 264 80.42 6.36 11.03
N VAL A 265 80.74 6.66 12.28
CA VAL A 265 79.74 6.69 13.37
C VAL A 265 78.69 7.79 13.15
N CYS A 266 79.06 8.91 12.54
CA CYS A 266 78.11 9.95 12.13
C CYS A 266 77.20 9.49 10.99
N ILE A 267 77.74 8.86 9.94
CA ILE A 267 76.94 8.34 8.81
C ILE A 267 75.96 7.25 9.26
N ASP A 268 76.41 6.27 10.04
CA ASP A 268 75.54 5.23 10.62
C ASP A 268 74.41 5.86 11.44
N HIS A 269 74.70 6.97 12.12
CA HIS A 269 73.74 7.64 12.97
C HIS A 269 72.70 8.46 12.20
N VAL A 270 73.12 9.27 11.23
CA VAL A 270 72.24 10.05 10.34
C VAL A 270 71.29 9.11 9.60
N ASN A 271 71.82 7.99 9.09
CA ASN A 271 71.01 6.98 8.40
C ASN A 271 69.95 6.35 9.32
N ARG A 272 70.26 6.09 10.60
CA ARG A 272 69.26 5.64 11.57
C ARG A 272 68.16 6.68 11.79
N VAL A 273 68.52 7.95 12.01
CA VAL A 273 67.54 9.03 12.25
C VAL A 273 66.59 9.23 11.05
N LEU A 274 67.12 9.14 9.82
CA LEU A 274 66.31 9.17 8.59
C LEU A 274 65.40 7.94 8.44
N HIS A 275 65.86 6.75 8.87
CA HIS A 275 65.07 5.52 8.83
C HIS A 275 63.95 5.51 9.90
N ASP A 276 64.28 5.89 11.14
CA ASP A 276 63.34 6.01 12.26
C ASP A 276 62.19 6.97 11.91
N TYR A 277 62.50 8.07 11.20
CA TYR A 277 61.53 9.04 10.67
C TYR A 277 60.65 8.48 9.54
N ASP A 278 61.27 7.93 8.49
CA ASP A 278 60.54 7.43 7.32
C ASP A 278 59.59 6.28 7.70
N ASP A 279 60.00 5.39 8.61
CA ASP A 279 59.16 4.30 9.12
C ASP A 279 57.90 4.81 9.85
N GLU A 280 58.03 5.75 10.79
CA GLU A 280 56.89 6.26 11.57
C GLU A 280 55.95 7.12 10.71
N LEU A 281 56.50 7.93 9.79
CA LEU A 281 55.74 8.67 8.78
C LEU A 281 54.94 7.72 7.88
N ASN A 282 55.60 6.70 7.32
CA ASN A 282 54.94 5.67 6.52
C ASN A 282 53.88 4.91 7.32
N LYS A 283 54.15 4.58 8.58
CA LYS A 283 53.24 3.83 9.46
C LYS A 283 51.95 4.60 9.70
N ARG A 284 52.02 5.88 10.11
CA ARG A 284 50.80 6.68 10.36
C ARG A 284 50.00 6.95 9.09
N THR A 285 50.67 7.29 7.99
CA THR A 285 50.01 7.53 6.69
C THR A 285 49.38 6.26 6.10
N LYS A 286 50.01 5.09 6.28
CA LYS A 286 49.42 3.79 5.92
C LYS A 286 48.25 3.43 6.83
N ASN A 287 48.30 3.72 8.13
CA ASN A 287 47.18 3.46 9.04
C ASN A 287 45.92 4.25 8.64
N VAL A 288 46.03 5.52 8.23
CA VAL A 288 44.89 6.31 7.72
C VAL A 288 44.23 5.61 6.52
N ASN A 289 45.01 5.28 5.49
CA ASN A 289 44.49 4.60 4.29
C ASN A 289 43.90 3.21 4.63
N LYS A 290 44.56 2.48 5.54
CA LYS A 290 44.12 1.17 6.00
C LYS A 290 42.76 1.26 6.70
N SER A 291 42.61 2.11 7.71
CA SER A 291 41.36 2.17 8.49
C SER A 291 40.20 2.83 7.75
N LEU A 292 40.44 3.65 6.72
CA LEU A 292 39.39 4.04 5.77
C LEU A 292 38.93 2.86 4.89
N SER A 293 39.85 1.97 4.50
CA SER A 293 39.51 0.75 3.77
C SER A 293 38.78 -0.26 4.66
N GLU A 294 39.22 -0.43 5.92
CA GLU A 294 38.53 -1.25 6.93
C GLU A 294 37.12 -0.71 7.22
N LEU A 295 36.93 0.61 7.29
CA LEU A 295 35.61 1.23 7.42
C LEU A 295 34.69 0.90 6.23
N SER A 296 35.19 0.94 4.99
CA SER A 296 34.38 0.58 3.81
C SER A 296 33.98 -0.90 3.82
N ASP A 297 34.91 -1.81 4.15
CA ASP A 297 34.62 -3.24 4.30
C ASP A 297 33.63 -3.51 5.43
N HIS A 298 33.80 -2.88 6.60
CA HIS A 298 32.87 -2.97 7.72
C HIS A 298 31.48 -2.44 7.37
N LEU A 299 31.37 -1.36 6.60
CA LEU A 299 30.09 -0.87 6.09
C LEU A 299 29.44 -1.89 5.15
N GLY A 300 30.18 -2.45 4.19
CA GLY A 300 29.68 -3.42 3.23
C GLY A 300 29.31 -4.79 3.83
N ASN A 301 30.06 -5.24 4.84
CA ASN A 301 29.95 -6.57 5.43
C ASN A 301 29.30 -6.53 6.82
N LYS A 302 30.01 -6.02 7.82
CA LYS A 302 29.64 -6.04 9.26
C LYS A 302 28.31 -5.34 9.55
N TYR A 303 28.19 -4.07 9.13
CA TYR A 303 27.02 -3.26 9.45
C TYR A 303 25.79 -3.62 8.60
N VAL A 304 25.97 -3.98 7.32
CA VAL A 304 24.89 -4.56 6.49
C VAL A 304 24.41 -5.91 7.05
N THR A 305 25.29 -6.73 7.62
CA THR A 305 24.88 -8.00 8.27
C THR A 305 24.04 -7.75 9.51
N GLN A 306 24.41 -6.80 10.38
CA GLN A 306 23.61 -6.43 11.57
C GLN A 306 22.18 -5.97 11.20
N VAL A 307 22.01 -5.27 10.08
CA VAL A 307 20.68 -4.90 9.55
C VAL A 307 19.93 -6.12 9.01
N ASN A 308 20.60 -7.03 8.30
CA ASN A 308 19.99 -8.26 7.78
C ASN A 308 19.50 -9.20 8.90
N GLU A 309 20.22 -9.31 10.02
CA GLU A 309 19.84 -10.15 11.18
C GLU A 309 18.48 -9.77 11.82
N LYS A 310 17.95 -8.58 11.52
CA LYS A 310 16.68 -8.06 12.06
C LYS A 310 15.60 -7.82 11.01
N ILE A 311 15.81 -8.21 9.75
CA ILE A 311 14.90 -7.91 8.62
C ILE A 311 13.45 -8.41 8.77
N SER A 312 13.20 -9.38 9.67
CA SER A 312 11.87 -9.93 9.99
C SER A 312 11.48 -9.72 11.47
N ALA A 313 12.12 -8.78 12.16
CA ALA A 313 11.70 -8.30 13.48
C ALA A 313 10.74 -7.10 13.35
N SER A 314 10.08 -6.69 14.43
CA SER A 314 9.22 -5.49 14.42
C SER A 314 10.01 -4.26 14.00
N LEU A 315 9.34 -3.22 13.48
CA LEU A 315 10.05 -2.00 13.10
C LEU A 315 10.70 -1.36 14.33
N THR A 316 10.10 -1.53 15.51
CA THR A 316 10.62 -1.11 16.82
C THR A 316 11.92 -1.86 17.19
N ASP A 317 11.99 -3.18 16.98
CA ASP A 317 13.21 -3.97 17.17
C ASP A 317 14.31 -3.57 16.17
N GLN A 318 13.92 -3.35 14.90
CA GLN A 318 14.84 -2.92 13.85
C GLN A 318 15.44 -1.55 14.15
N LEU A 319 14.64 -0.57 14.57
CA LEU A 319 15.12 0.74 14.99
C LEU A 319 16.08 0.64 16.19
N THR A 320 15.78 -0.26 17.14
CA THR A 320 16.65 -0.51 18.30
C THR A 320 18.00 -1.08 17.89
N ALA A 321 18.04 -2.06 16.98
CA ALA A 321 19.29 -2.59 16.44
C ALA A 321 20.03 -1.58 15.54
N TRP A 322 19.31 -0.77 14.77
CA TRP A 322 19.88 0.31 13.96
C TRP A 322 20.57 1.37 14.83
N ARG A 323 19.99 1.74 15.99
CA ARG A 323 20.64 2.63 16.97
C ARG A 323 22.01 2.09 17.39
N SER A 324 22.10 0.83 17.80
CA SER A 324 23.38 0.19 18.17
C SER A 324 24.36 0.05 17.01
N THR A 325 23.85 -0.16 15.78
CA THR A 325 24.63 -0.18 14.54
C THR A 325 25.28 1.20 14.31
N VAL A 326 24.50 2.27 14.42
CA VAL A 326 24.97 3.65 14.20
C VAL A 326 25.88 4.14 15.33
N GLU A 327 25.66 3.76 16.59
CA GLU A 327 26.60 4.09 17.69
C GLU A 327 27.95 3.37 17.53
N SER A 328 27.93 2.12 17.05
CA SER A 328 29.15 1.38 16.73
C SER A 328 29.92 2.04 15.57
N LEU A 329 29.20 2.53 14.56
CA LEU A 329 29.75 3.23 13.40
C LEU A 329 30.28 4.63 13.75
N GLU A 330 29.56 5.38 14.60
CA GLU A 330 29.99 6.66 15.18
C GLU A 330 31.29 6.47 15.98
N THR A 331 31.38 5.41 16.78
CA THR A 331 32.59 5.07 17.53
C THR A 331 33.76 4.79 16.58
N GLU A 332 33.56 3.98 15.55
CA GLU A 332 34.61 3.64 14.57
C GLU A 332 35.11 4.87 13.79
N VAL A 333 34.20 5.74 13.34
CA VAL A 333 34.52 7.01 12.65
C VAL A 333 35.24 8.00 13.57
N ASN A 334 34.87 8.07 14.85
CA ASN A 334 35.57 8.91 15.82
C ASN A 334 36.98 8.36 16.15
N ASN A 335 37.15 7.04 16.25
CA ASN A 335 38.48 6.42 16.45
C ASN A 335 39.41 6.69 15.24
N ILE A 336 38.90 6.64 14.00
CA ILE A 336 39.68 7.03 12.81
C ILE A 336 40.13 8.50 12.90
N LEU A 337 39.26 9.38 13.40
CA LEU A 337 39.60 10.79 13.64
C LEU A 337 40.66 10.94 14.74
N THR A 338 40.53 10.29 15.90
CA THR A 338 41.46 10.45 17.03
C THR A 338 42.79 9.75 16.83
N ASP A 339 42.78 8.52 16.33
CA ASP A 339 43.93 7.61 16.43
C ASP A 339 44.78 7.62 15.16
N ASN A 340 44.19 7.99 14.01
CA ASN A 340 44.86 7.99 12.71
C ASN A 340 45.01 9.40 12.11
N ILE A 341 43.95 10.21 12.07
CA ILE A 341 43.99 11.54 11.41
C ILE A 341 44.58 12.61 12.35
N ASN A 342 44.20 12.61 13.63
CA ASN A 342 44.64 13.65 14.58
C ASN A 342 46.13 13.58 14.94
N VAL A 343 46.80 12.45 14.68
CA VAL A 343 48.23 12.16 14.97
C VAL A 343 49.19 12.45 13.81
N LEU A 344 48.67 13.01 12.71
CA LEU A 344 49.46 13.55 11.60
C LEU A 344 49.91 14.98 11.92
N ASP A 345 50.91 15.47 11.19
CA ASP A 345 51.34 16.88 11.26
C ASP A 345 50.23 17.84 10.83
N ILE A 346 50.36 19.12 11.20
CA ILE A 346 49.32 20.14 11.04
C ILE A 346 48.85 20.29 9.57
N SER A 347 49.76 20.16 8.59
CA SER A 347 49.45 20.34 7.17
C SER A 347 48.66 19.16 6.61
N LEU A 348 49.20 17.95 6.76
CA LEU A 348 48.57 16.74 6.26
C LEU A 348 47.25 16.45 6.98
N LYS A 349 47.23 16.65 8.31
CA LYS A 349 46.03 16.56 9.14
C LYS A 349 44.90 17.44 8.61
N SER A 350 45.18 18.71 8.30
CA SER A 350 44.15 19.65 7.80
C SER A 350 43.55 19.18 6.48
N SER A 351 44.41 18.75 5.55
CA SER A 351 44.02 18.30 4.21
C SER A 351 43.22 16.98 4.23
N VAL A 352 43.67 16.00 5.02
CA VAL A 352 42.96 14.72 5.20
C VAL A 352 41.64 14.91 5.94
N LEU A 353 41.61 15.78 6.97
CA LEU A 353 40.41 16.09 7.74
C LEU A 353 39.32 16.73 6.87
N HIS A 354 39.67 17.65 5.95
CA HIS A 354 38.72 18.22 5.00
C HIS A 354 38.01 17.12 4.18
N GLU A 355 38.76 16.14 3.68
CA GLU A 355 38.16 15.07 2.90
C GLU A 355 37.35 14.07 3.76
N PHE A 356 37.74 13.85 5.02
CA PHE A 356 37.05 12.95 5.95
C PHE A 356 35.78 13.54 6.60
N MET A 357 35.73 14.85 6.86
CA MET A 357 34.60 15.47 7.59
C MET A 357 33.20 15.15 7.00
N PRO A 358 32.97 15.09 5.67
CA PRO A 358 31.69 14.65 5.11
C PRO A 358 31.27 13.24 5.53
N VAL A 359 32.20 12.29 5.71
CA VAL A 359 31.90 10.93 6.20
C VAL A 359 31.37 11.02 7.64
N LYS A 360 32.05 11.79 8.49
CA LYS A 360 31.64 12.02 9.88
C LYS A 360 30.27 12.69 9.98
N SER A 361 30.03 13.76 9.22
CA SER A 361 28.76 14.48 9.24
C SER A 361 27.57 13.64 8.73
N VAL A 362 27.79 12.70 7.80
CA VAL A 362 26.75 11.75 7.38
C VAL A 362 26.41 10.76 8.49
N VAL A 363 27.40 10.25 9.24
CA VAL A 363 27.16 9.35 10.38
C VAL A 363 26.48 10.09 11.54
N GLU A 364 26.91 11.32 11.85
CA GLU A 364 26.23 12.19 12.82
C GLU A 364 24.77 12.46 12.42
N HIS A 365 24.49 12.64 11.12
CA HIS A 365 23.12 12.78 10.64
C HIS A 365 22.32 11.48 10.78
N MET A 366 22.86 10.31 10.38
CA MET A 366 22.20 9.02 10.61
C MET A 366 21.86 8.81 12.09
N ARG A 367 22.76 9.23 13.01
CA ARG A 367 22.54 9.20 14.45
C ARG A 367 21.40 10.12 14.86
N SER A 368 21.38 11.36 14.37
CA SER A 368 20.31 12.33 14.68
C SER A 368 18.92 11.82 14.29
N VAL A 369 18.80 11.08 13.17
CA VAL A 369 17.53 10.50 12.71
C VAL A 369 17.19 9.21 13.48
N ALA A 370 18.17 8.35 13.75
CA ALA A 370 17.94 7.11 14.51
C ALA A 370 17.49 7.36 15.95
N PHE A 371 17.94 8.45 16.57
CA PHE A 371 17.62 8.83 17.94
C PHE A 371 16.50 9.88 18.06
N ASP A 372 15.81 10.23 16.97
CA ASP A 372 14.63 11.08 17.02
C ASP A 372 13.44 10.35 17.69
N GLY A 373 12.83 10.98 18.70
CA GLY A 373 11.64 10.48 19.37
C GLY A 373 10.38 10.49 18.50
N GLN A 374 10.33 11.33 17.45
CA GLN A 374 9.26 11.24 16.43
C GLN A 374 9.40 9.96 15.63
N MET A 375 10.63 9.60 15.23
CA MET A 375 10.90 8.38 14.45
C MET A 375 10.46 7.13 15.22
N GLU A 376 10.82 7.03 16.51
CA GLU A 376 10.36 5.94 17.40
C GLU A 376 8.83 5.89 17.54
N THR A 377 8.19 7.06 17.68
CA THR A 377 6.73 7.17 17.78
C THR A 377 6.02 6.77 16.49
N GLN A 378 6.61 7.07 15.32
CA GLN A 378 6.07 6.68 14.01
C GLN A 378 6.23 5.17 13.77
N VAL A 379 7.44 4.64 14.01
CA VAL A 379 7.77 3.21 13.91
C VAL A 379 6.82 2.36 14.75
N ARG A 380 6.69 2.67 16.04
CA ARG A 380 5.81 1.92 16.95
C ARG A 380 4.34 2.04 16.55
N ARG A 381 3.89 3.20 16.05
CA ARG A 381 2.52 3.37 15.53
C ARG A 381 2.23 2.47 14.32
N VAL A 382 3.21 2.19 13.47
CA VAL A 382 3.04 1.27 12.31
C VAL A 382 2.91 -0.17 12.80
N ASP A 383 3.77 -0.63 13.71
CA ASP A 383 3.67 -1.95 14.35
C ASP A 383 2.29 -2.12 15.03
N GLU A 384 1.87 -1.13 15.84
CA GLU A 384 0.57 -1.11 16.54
C GLU A 384 -0.63 -1.09 15.56
N HIS A 385 -0.59 -0.29 14.48
CA HIS A 385 -1.69 -0.21 13.52
C HIS A 385 -1.85 -1.45 12.66
N LEU A 386 -0.76 -2.10 12.24
CA LEU A 386 -0.83 -3.35 11.48
C LEU A 386 -1.54 -4.44 12.31
N LEU A 387 -1.16 -4.58 13.58
CA LEU A 387 -1.78 -5.53 14.50
C LEU A 387 -3.26 -5.19 14.81
N ALA A 388 -3.58 -3.91 15.01
CA ALA A 388 -4.94 -3.45 15.28
C ALA A 388 -5.88 -3.67 14.08
N GLN A 389 -5.44 -3.31 12.86
CA GLN A 389 -6.23 -3.49 11.64
C GLN A 389 -6.43 -4.96 11.29
N ARG A 390 -5.39 -5.80 11.45
CA ARG A 390 -5.50 -7.26 11.34
C ARG A 390 -6.61 -7.80 12.26
N THR A 391 -6.56 -7.41 13.53
CA THR A 391 -7.53 -7.84 14.55
C THR A 391 -8.96 -7.38 14.22
N LEU A 392 -9.12 -6.13 13.79
CA LEU A 392 -10.42 -5.56 13.43
C LEU A 392 -11.04 -6.25 12.21
N ILE A 393 -10.27 -6.52 11.15
CA ILE A 393 -10.81 -7.18 9.94
C ILE A 393 -11.12 -8.67 10.20
N LEU A 394 -10.30 -9.39 10.97
CA LEU A 394 -10.60 -10.78 11.36
C LEU A 394 -11.86 -10.90 12.23
N ASN A 395 -12.05 -9.97 13.17
CA ASN A 395 -13.25 -9.92 14.01
C ASN A 395 -14.51 -9.58 13.17
N ASN A 396 -14.44 -8.54 12.33
CA ASN A 396 -15.53 -8.17 11.44
C ASN A 396 -15.90 -9.31 10.48
N THR A 397 -14.92 -10.07 9.98
CA THR A 397 -15.14 -11.23 9.10
C THR A 397 -15.95 -12.31 9.82
N ASN A 398 -15.53 -12.70 11.03
CA ASN A 398 -16.28 -13.65 11.86
C ASN A 398 -17.70 -13.16 12.17
N GLU A 399 -17.86 -11.89 12.53
CA GLU A 399 -19.17 -11.31 12.87
C GLU A 399 -20.11 -11.31 11.65
N GLN A 400 -19.65 -10.86 10.48
CA GLN A 400 -20.49 -10.86 9.27
C GLN A 400 -20.84 -12.27 8.79
N CYS A 401 -19.92 -13.24 8.90
CA CYS A 401 -20.23 -14.64 8.64
C CYS A 401 -21.25 -15.21 9.62
N CYS A 402 -21.19 -14.85 10.91
CA CYS A 402 -22.19 -15.24 11.91
C CYS A 402 -23.56 -14.60 11.62
N VAL A 403 -23.61 -13.30 11.31
CA VAL A 403 -24.84 -12.59 10.91
C VAL A 403 -25.46 -13.18 9.65
N LEU A 404 -24.65 -13.59 8.67
CA LEU A 404 -25.12 -14.31 7.48
C LEU A 404 -25.70 -15.68 7.83
N GLN A 405 -25.02 -16.44 8.69
CA GLN A 405 -25.46 -17.77 9.13
C GLN A 405 -26.80 -17.71 9.86
N THR A 406 -26.99 -16.77 10.78
CA THR A 406 -28.28 -16.53 11.47
C THR A 406 -29.38 -16.13 10.48
N LYS A 407 -29.13 -15.15 9.60
CA LYS A 407 -30.12 -14.71 8.60
C LYS A 407 -30.55 -15.84 7.65
N LEU A 408 -29.63 -16.71 7.26
CA LEU A 408 -29.95 -17.87 6.42
C LEU A 408 -30.75 -18.90 7.22
N LYS A 409 -30.37 -19.18 8.47
CA LYS A 409 -31.15 -20.05 9.36
C LYS A 409 -32.58 -19.56 9.54
N ASP A 410 -32.78 -18.27 9.86
CA ASP A 410 -34.12 -17.67 10.00
C ASP A 410 -34.99 -17.92 8.76
N LYS A 411 -34.41 -17.88 7.55
CA LYS A 411 -35.12 -18.16 6.30
C LYS A 411 -35.43 -19.64 6.11
N PHE A 412 -34.53 -20.55 6.48
CA PHE A 412 -34.81 -21.99 6.45
C PHE A 412 -35.86 -22.40 7.48
N ASP A 413 -35.80 -21.91 8.72
CA ASP A 413 -36.81 -22.18 9.74
C ASP A 413 -38.21 -21.68 9.28
N ASN A 414 -38.28 -20.49 8.65
CA ASN A 414 -39.52 -20.02 8.02
C ASN A 414 -40.04 -20.96 6.92
N VAL A 415 -39.17 -21.47 6.03
CA VAL A 415 -39.58 -22.43 4.97
C VAL A 415 -40.06 -23.75 5.57
N LEU A 416 -39.35 -24.27 6.59
CA LEU A 416 -39.72 -25.50 7.29
C LEU A 416 -41.06 -25.36 8.02
N GLU A 417 -41.37 -24.20 8.62
CA GLU A 417 -42.70 -23.92 9.19
C GLU A 417 -43.82 -23.89 8.13
N HIS A 418 -43.59 -23.30 6.96
CA HIS A 418 -44.59 -23.36 5.88
C HIS A 418 -44.85 -24.80 5.40
N ILE A 419 -43.80 -25.65 5.34
CA ILE A 419 -43.94 -27.08 5.01
C ILE A 419 -44.68 -27.85 6.13
N ARG A 420 -44.42 -27.53 7.41
CA ARG A 420 -45.18 -28.08 8.56
C ARG A 420 -46.65 -27.67 8.49
N GLY A 421 -46.95 -26.41 8.16
CA GLY A 421 -48.30 -25.90 7.93
C GLY A 421 -49.03 -26.63 6.79
N LEU A 422 -48.36 -26.83 5.65
CA LEU A 422 -48.90 -27.61 4.53
C LEU A 422 -49.22 -29.06 4.94
N ARG A 423 -48.34 -29.70 5.73
CA ARG A 423 -48.56 -31.05 6.28
C ARG A 423 -49.78 -31.12 7.20
N GLN A 424 -50.01 -30.10 8.04
CA GLN A 424 -51.21 -30.01 8.88
C GLN A 424 -52.47 -29.79 8.05
N SER A 425 -52.45 -28.87 7.08
CA SER A 425 -53.58 -28.60 6.18
C SER A 425 -54.00 -29.85 5.39
N LYS A 426 -53.03 -30.56 4.82
CA LYS A 426 -53.22 -31.88 4.19
C LYS A 426 -53.92 -32.85 5.15
N LYS A 427 -53.38 -33.05 6.36
CA LYS A 427 -53.95 -33.97 7.36
C LYS A 427 -55.39 -33.61 7.73
N TRP A 428 -55.73 -32.32 7.81
CA TRP A 428 -57.08 -31.84 8.12
C TRP A 428 -58.07 -32.13 6.98
N HIS A 429 -57.71 -31.81 5.73
CA HIS A 429 -58.57 -32.06 4.57
C HIS A 429 -58.87 -33.55 4.36
N PHE A 430 -57.85 -34.41 4.39
CA PHE A 430 -58.04 -35.85 4.21
C PHE A 430 -58.87 -36.48 5.34
N HIS A 431 -58.69 -36.05 6.60
CA HIS A 431 -59.53 -36.48 7.71
C HIS A 431 -61.03 -36.13 7.52
N ILE A 432 -61.33 -34.96 6.95
CA ILE A 432 -62.72 -34.57 6.63
C ILE A 432 -63.28 -35.40 5.48
N MET A 433 -62.48 -35.71 4.46
CA MET A 433 -62.89 -36.57 3.34
C MET A 433 -63.18 -38.00 3.83
N GLU A 434 -62.28 -38.60 4.63
CA GLU A 434 -62.53 -39.88 5.31
C GLU A 434 -63.80 -39.86 6.17
N SER A 435 -63.97 -38.83 7.01
CA SER A 435 -65.13 -38.69 7.90
C SER A 435 -66.44 -38.60 7.12
N THR A 436 -66.39 -38.00 5.92
CA THR A 436 -67.54 -37.89 5.01
C THR A 436 -67.81 -39.22 4.32
N LEU A 437 -66.79 -39.90 3.81
CA LEU A 437 -66.90 -41.23 3.19
C LEU A 437 -67.47 -42.26 4.18
N LYS A 438 -66.98 -42.26 5.43
CA LYS A 438 -67.47 -43.13 6.52
C LYS A 438 -68.94 -42.85 6.88
N LYS A 439 -69.43 -41.62 6.71
CA LYS A 439 -70.86 -41.28 6.87
C LYS A 439 -71.71 -41.79 5.69
N PHE A 440 -71.20 -41.71 4.46
CA PHE A 440 -71.89 -42.25 3.28
C PHE A 440 -71.97 -43.78 3.32
N GLN A 441 -70.86 -44.47 3.64
CA GLN A 441 -70.83 -45.92 3.82
C GLN A 441 -71.87 -46.36 4.86
N ARG A 442 -71.89 -45.69 6.03
CA ARG A 442 -72.88 -45.94 7.09
C ARG A 442 -74.33 -45.75 6.62
N PHE A 443 -74.62 -44.76 5.79
CA PHE A 443 -75.95 -44.57 5.20
C PHE A 443 -76.34 -45.72 4.26
N VAL A 444 -75.41 -46.18 3.41
CA VAL A 444 -75.66 -47.29 2.48
C VAL A 444 -75.87 -48.62 3.23
N ASP A 445 -75.14 -48.85 4.31
CA ASP A 445 -75.23 -50.08 5.09
C ASP A 445 -76.43 -50.10 6.04
N GLU A 446 -76.61 -49.08 6.88
CA GLU A 446 -77.66 -49.03 7.92
C GLU A 446 -79.03 -48.54 7.41
N LYS A 447 -79.05 -47.59 6.45
CA LYS A 447 -80.27 -46.83 6.10
C LYS A 447 -80.87 -47.18 4.77
N TYR A 448 -80.09 -47.32 3.69
CA TYR A 448 -80.62 -47.51 2.32
C TYR A 448 -81.69 -48.61 2.21
N ASN A 449 -81.47 -49.76 2.85
CA ASN A 449 -82.45 -50.86 2.87
C ASN A 449 -83.77 -50.46 3.55
N ASN A 450 -83.70 -49.74 4.67
CA ASN A 450 -84.85 -49.31 5.45
C ASN A 450 -85.58 -48.13 4.82
N ASP A 451 -84.83 -47.15 4.28
CA ASP A 451 -85.38 -45.91 3.77
C ASP A 451 -85.97 -46.00 2.36
N TYR A 452 -85.59 -47.00 1.57
CA TYR A 452 -86.05 -47.18 0.19
C TYR A 452 -86.61 -48.58 -0.06
N ARG A 453 -85.75 -49.62 -0.02
CA ARG A 453 -86.11 -51.01 -0.40
C ARG A 453 -87.33 -51.51 0.39
N ASN A 454 -87.30 -51.39 1.71
CA ASN A 454 -88.36 -51.89 2.58
C ASN A 454 -89.67 -51.08 2.46
N LYS A 455 -89.61 -49.78 2.10
CA LYS A 455 -90.83 -48.97 1.85
C LYS A 455 -91.50 -49.37 0.54
N ILE A 456 -90.72 -49.58 -0.53
CA ILE A 456 -91.22 -50.12 -1.81
C ILE A 456 -91.87 -51.49 -1.59
N TRP A 457 -91.23 -52.36 -0.79
CA TRP A 457 -91.75 -53.68 -0.42
C TRP A 457 -93.07 -53.59 0.36
N SER A 458 -93.24 -52.59 1.24
CA SER A 458 -94.51 -52.32 1.94
C SER A 458 -95.65 -51.98 1.00
N HIS A 459 -95.43 -51.10 0.02
CA HIS A 459 -96.47 -50.70 -0.93
C HIS A 459 -96.97 -51.87 -1.80
N PHE A 460 -96.10 -52.82 -2.16
CA PHE A 460 -96.55 -54.07 -2.82
C PHE A 460 -97.47 -54.91 -1.92
N ASN A 461 -97.17 -55.02 -0.61
CA ASN A 461 -98.03 -55.72 0.36
C ASN A 461 -99.38 -54.98 0.56
N GLU A 462 -99.38 -53.64 0.56
CA GLU A 462 -100.60 -52.82 0.64
C GLU A 462 -101.52 -53.05 -0.57
N ILE A 463 -100.95 -53.11 -1.78
CA ILE A 463 -101.68 -53.41 -3.01
C ILE A 463 -102.26 -54.84 -2.97
N GLN A 464 -101.48 -55.83 -2.53
CA GLN A 464 -101.94 -57.22 -2.35
C GLN A 464 -103.18 -57.29 -1.46
N ASN A 465 -103.14 -56.63 -0.29
CA ASN A 465 -104.26 -56.61 0.66
C ASN A 465 -105.52 -55.98 0.05
N LYS A 466 -105.39 -54.88 -0.71
CA LYS A 466 -106.53 -54.20 -1.35
C LYS A 466 -107.17 -55.02 -2.47
N VAL A 467 -106.42 -55.88 -3.16
CA VAL A 467 -106.95 -56.83 -4.15
C VAL A 467 -107.68 -58.00 -3.47
N ASN A 468 -107.27 -58.39 -2.26
CA ASN A 468 -107.99 -59.38 -1.45
C ASN A 468 -109.33 -58.84 -0.94
N ASP A 469 -109.33 -57.65 -0.31
CA ASP A 469 -110.55 -56.98 0.23
C ASP A 469 -111.71 -56.95 -0.79
N ALA A 470 -111.41 -56.68 -2.07
CA ALA A 470 -112.38 -56.54 -3.14
C ALA A 470 -113.06 -57.86 -3.54
N TYR A 471 -112.32 -58.98 -3.49
CA TYR A 471 -112.79 -60.30 -3.91
C TYR A 471 -113.84 -60.86 -2.93
N ASP A 472 -113.58 -60.74 -1.63
CA ASP A 472 -114.47 -61.23 -0.57
C ASP A 472 -115.80 -60.46 -0.55
N ALA A 473 -115.73 -59.13 -0.69
CA ALA A 473 -116.90 -58.25 -0.72
C ALA A 473 -117.85 -58.58 -1.89
N LEU A 474 -117.31 -58.77 -3.10
CA LEU A 474 -118.08 -59.16 -4.28
C LEU A 474 -118.70 -60.56 -4.13
N THR A 475 -117.94 -61.52 -3.58
CA THR A 475 -118.40 -62.89 -3.32
C THR A 475 -119.59 -62.90 -2.35
N THR A 476 -119.53 -62.13 -1.27
CA THR A 476 -120.62 -62.01 -0.28
C THR A 476 -121.89 -61.43 -0.91
N LYS A 477 -121.77 -60.41 -1.77
CA LYS A 477 -122.94 -59.77 -2.39
C LYS A 477 -123.68 -60.68 -3.38
N ARG A 478 -122.99 -61.55 -4.11
CA ARG A 478 -123.62 -62.50 -5.04
C ARG A 478 -124.57 -63.47 -4.32
N LEU A 479 -124.20 -63.93 -3.12
CA LEU A 479 -125.01 -64.85 -2.32
C LEU A 479 -126.31 -64.21 -1.80
N GLN A 480 -126.27 -62.93 -1.42
CA GLN A 480 -127.46 -62.20 -0.94
C GLN A 480 -128.54 -62.07 -2.02
N LEU A 481 -128.15 -61.92 -3.29
CA LEU A 481 -129.10 -61.78 -4.41
C LEU A 481 -129.91 -63.05 -4.68
N VAL A 482 -129.30 -64.24 -4.53
CA VAL A 482 -129.96 -65.53 -4.79
C VAL A 482 -131.16 -65.74 -3.87
N HIS A 483 -131.01 -65.42 -2.58
CA HIS A 483 -132.02 -65.71 -1.55
C HIS A 483 -133.34 -64.94 -1.79
N LEU A 484 -133.24 -63.66 -2.16
CA LEU A 484 -134.41 -62.79 -2.39
C LEU A 484 -135.26 -63.24 -3.59
N VAL A 485 -134.65 -63.83 -4.62
CA VAL A 485 -135.35 -64.29 -5.82
C VAL A 485 -136.25 -65.49 -5.52
N THR A 486 -135.83 -66.40 -4.64
CA THR A 486 -136.60 -67.60 -4.28
C THR A 486 -137.90 -67.26 -3.55
N GLN A 487 -137.87 -66.33 -2.59
CA GLN A 487 -139.07 -65.98 -1.81
C GLN A 487 -140.21 -65.41 -2.68
N ALA A 488 -139.89 -64.73 -3.78
CA ALA A 488 -140.88 -64.18 -4.70
C ALA A 488 -141.63 -65.25 -5.54
N GLN A 489 -141.15 -66.50 -5.57
CA GLN A 489 -141.74 -67.58 -6.36
C GLN A 489 -142.89 -68.30 -5.61
N GLU A 490 -142.79 -68.42 -4.29
CA GLU A 490 -143.72 -69.21 -3.47
C GLU A 490 -145.08 -68.52 -3.30
N GLU A 491 -145.08 -67.24 -2.92
CA GLU A 491 -146.29 -66.41 -2.76
C GLU A 491 -147.16 -66.36 -4.04
N PHE A 492 -146.51 -66.30 -5.21
CA PHE A 492 -147.21 -66.22 -6.50
C PHE A 492 -148.00 -67.50 -6.83
N LEU A 493 -147.58 -68.66 -6.33
CA LEU A 493 -148.24 -69.93 -6.59
C LEU A 493 -149.59 -70.05 -5.85
N ILE A 494 -149.66 -69.51 -4.63
CA ILE A 494 -150.85 -69.57 -3.75
C ILE A 494 -152.02 -68.73 -4.31
N LEU A 495 -151.70 -67.61 -4.97
CA LEU A 495 -152.70 -66.76 -5.65
C LEU A 495 -153.32 -67.44 -6.88
N LYS A 496 -152.62 -68.39 -7.52
CA LYS A 496 -153.03 -69.01 -8.79
C LYS A 496 -154.15 -70.04 -8.61
N THR A 497 -154.14 -70.81 -7.51
CA THR A 497 -155.06 -71.93 -7.27
C THR A 497 -156.42 -71.52 -6.72
N ASN A 498 -156.52 -70.39 -6.01
CA ASN A 498 -157.78 -69.98 -5.36
C ASN A 498 -158.78 -69.26 -6.29
N THR A 499 -158.42 -69.00 -7.56
CA THR A 499 -159.22 -68.14 -8.47
C THR A 499 -159.66 -68.79 -9.78
N GLN A 500 -159.32 -70.05 -10.05
CA GLN A 500 -159.64 -70.74 -11.31
C GLN A 500 -160.10 -72.18 -11.01
N GLU A 501 -161.15 -72.65 -11.71
CA GLU A 501 -161.82 -73.94 -11.48
C GLU A 501 -160.92 -75.14 -11.81
N SER A 502 -161.06 -76.25 -11.06
CA SER A 502 -160.29 -77.47 -11.28
C SER A 502 -160.79 -78.27 -12.50
N VAL A 503 -159.88 -79.00 -13.16
CA VAL A 503 -160.21 -79.91 -14.28
C VAL A 503 -160.99 -81.16 -13.80
N SER A 504 -160.97 -81.45 -12.49
CA SER A 504 -161.71 -82.55 -11.86
C SER A 504 -163.15 -82.11 -11.52
N LYS A 505 -164.13 -82.54 -12.33
CA LYS A 505 -165.56 -82.29 -12.07
C LYS A 505 -166.04 -82.97 -10.78
N SER A 506 -165.98 -82.23 -9.68
CA SER A 506 -166.54 -82.55 -8.36
C SER A 506 -167.76 -81.66 -8.10
N THR A 507 -168.61 -82.04 -7.14
CA THR A 507 -169.72 -81.21 -6.64
C THR A 507 -169.29 -80.18 -5.59
N ASP A 508 -168.03 -80.22 -5.17
CA ASP A 508 -167.45 -79.37 -4.12
C ASP A 508 -166.15 -78.67 -4.61
N ASP A 509 -166.24 -77.84 -5.67
CA ASP A 509 -165.12 -76.97 -6.09
C ASP A 509 -165.20 -75.60 -5.36
N PRO A 510 -164.16 -75.20 -4.60
CA PRO A 510 -164.18 -73.98 -3.79
C PRO A 510 -163.88 -72.70 -4.57
N SER A 511 -163.63 -72.77 -5.88
CA SER A 511 -163.26 -71.59 -6.67
C SER A 511 -164.42 -70.59 -6.78
N ILE A 512 -164.06 -69.30 -6.82
CA ILE A 512 -165.02 -68.19 -6.94
C ILE A 512 -165.89 -68.32 -8.21
N GLN A 513 -165.30 -68.84 -9.29
CA GLN A 513 -165.96 -69.03 -10.57
C GLN A 513 -167.07 -70.10 -10.52
N HIS A 514 -166.84 -71.22 -9.83
CA HIS A 514 -167.81 -72.30 -9.68
C HIS A 514 -169.04 -71.86 -8.87
N ASN A 515 -168.79 -71.29 -7.70
CA ASN A 515 -169.83 -70.91 -6.72
C ASN A 515 -170.77 -69.80 -7.23
N TRP A 516 -170.24 -68.88 -8.04
CA TRP A 516 -171.03 -67.82 -8.67
C TRP A 516 -172.11 -68.35 -9.64
N ALA A 517 -171.82 -69.44 -10.37
CA ALA A 517 -172.76 -70.03 -11.32
C ALA A 517 -173.98 -70.67 -10.63
N ALA A 518 -173.77 -71.32 -9.48
CA ALA A 518 -174.84 -71.95 -8.69
C ALA A 518 -175.83 -70.91 -8.12
N LEU A 519 -175.31 -69.86 -7.48
CA LEU A 519 -176.13 -68.80 -6.84
C LEU A 519 -177.07 -68.09 -7.85
N LYS A 520 -176.59 -67.90 -9.09
CA LYS A 520 -177.34 -67.28 -10.21
C LYS A 520 -178.64 -68.03 -10.54
N SER A 521 -178.72 -69.33 -10.23
CA SER A 521 -179.91 -70.17 -10.48
C SER A 521 -180.93 -70.14 -9.35
N GLN A 522 -180.49 -70.01 -8.09
CA GLN A 522 -181.37 -70.07 -6.92
C GLN A 522 -182.34 -68.86 -6.86
N ILE A 523 -181.80 -67.64 -7.03
CA ILE A 523 -182.55 -66.39 -6.87
C ILE A 523 -183.69 -66.25 -7.90
N ALA A 524 -183.57 -66.91 -9.06
CA ALA A 524 -184.62 -66.94 -10.09
C ALA A 524 -185.89 -67.69 -9.65
N TRP A 525 -185.78 -68.59 -8.65
CA TRP A 525 -186.91 -69.39 -8.14
C TRP A 525 -187.73 -68.63 -7.09
N ASP A 526 -187.06 -68.01 -6.10
CA ASP A 526 -187.73 -67.35 -4.96
C ASP A 526 -188.65 -66.19 -5.40
N VAL A 527 -188.25 -65.43 -6.43
CA VAL A 527 -189.02 -64.29 -6.96
C VAL A 527 -190.41 -64.71 -7.48
N GLY A 528 -190.54 -65.92 -8.01
CA GLY A 528 -191.79 -66.45 -8.60
C GLY A 528 -192.91 -66.76 -7.59
N GLN A 529 -192.61 -66.75 -6.28
CA GLN A 529 -193.61 -66.98 -5.22
C GLN A 529 -194.32 -65.69 -4.75
N ILE A 530 -193.74 -64.52 -5.05
CA ILE A 530 -194.20 -63.22 -4.52
C ILE A 530 -195.11 -62.51 -5.53
N VAL A 531 -194.81 -62.62 -6.83
CA VAL A 531 -195.64 -62.13 -7.94
C VAL A 531 -195.92 -63.29 -8.90
N ASN A 532 -197.16 -63.35 -9.39
CA ASN A 532 -197.78 -64.49 -10.06
C ASN A 532 -196.99 -65.03 -11.28
N ASP A 533 -196.52 -66.29 -11.19
CA ASP A 533 -196.04 -67.07 -12.34
C ASP A 533 -196.96 -68.29 -12.61
N ASN A 534 -198.08 -68.01 -13.29
CA ASN A 534 -198.91 -68.91 -14.09
C ASN A 534 -199.56 -70.17 -13.44
N GLN A 535 -199.28 -70.56 -12.20
CA GLN A 535 -199.89 -71.75 -11.58
C GLN A 535 -200.53 -71.53 -10.20
N THR A 536 -200.12 -70.53 -9.41
CA THR A 536 -200.74 -70.20 -8.11
C THR A 536 -200.73 -68.69 -7.85
N SER A 537 -201.88 -68.11 -7.48
CA SER A 537 -202.04 -66.67 -7.26
C SER A 537 -201.43 -66.20 -5.93
N GLY A 538 -200.49 -65.25 -5.99
CA GLY A 538 -199.71 -64.75 -4.85
C GLY A 538 -200.46 -63.82 -3.88
N HIS A 539 -199.81 -63.51 -2.76
CA HIS A 539 -200.44 -62.85 -1.60
C HIS A 539 -201.01 -61.45 -1.86
N LEU A 540 -200.41 -60.65 -2.75
CA LEU A 540 -200.86 -59.27 -3.01
C LEU A 540 -202.20 -59.19 -3.77
N ASP A 541 -202.51 -60.19 -4.62
CA ASP A 541 -203.80 -60.28 -5.35
C ASP A 541 -204.99 -60.54 -4.42
N ALA A 542 -204.76 -61.17 -3.26
CA ALA A 542 -205.83 -61.62 -2.36
C ALA A 542 -206.63 -60.44 -1.76
N ILE A 543 -205.97 -59.32 -1.49
CA ILE A 543 -206.58 -58.12 -0.89
C ILE A 543 -207.60 -57.48 -1.85
N VAL A 544 -207.28 -57.45 -3.14
CA VAL A 544 -208.11 -56.83 -4.19
C VAL A 544 -209.50 -57.48 -4.25
N LYS A 545 -209.55 -58.82 -4.18
CA LYS A 545 -210.79 -59.60 -4.26
C LYS A 545 -211.74 -59.43 -3.06
N ALA A 546 -211.23 -59.04 -1.89
CA ALA A 546 -212.05 -58.90 -0.69
C ALA A 546 -213.04 -57.72 -0.78
N ILE A 547 -212.59 -56.58 -1.33
CA ILE A 547 -213.39 -55.36 -1.44
C ILE A 547 -214.53 -55.54 -2.46
N GLU A 548 -214.23 -56.23 -3.57
CA GLU A 548 -215.18 -56.61 -4.63
C GLU A 548 -216.39 -57.42 -4.11
N GLY A 549 -216.21 -58.16 -3.00
CA GLY A 549 -217.25 -58.99 -2.38
C GLY A 549 -218.32 -58.20 -1.61
N TYR A 550 -217.99 -57.01 -1.06
CA TYR A 550 -218.94 -56.22 -0.26
C TYR A 550 -219.95 -55.47 -1.16
N ALA A 551 -219.44 -54.85 -2.24
CA ALA A 551 -220.21 -53.98 -3.13
C ALA A 551 -221.47 -54.65 -3.72
N LYS A 552 -221.37 -55.95 -4.05
CA LYS A 552 -222.42 -56.71 -4.75
C LYS A 552 -223.72 -56.87 -3.96
N LYS A 553 -223.76 -56.55 -2.66
CA LYS A 553 -224.98 -56.61 -1.81
C LYS A 553 -226.07 -55.61 -2.21
N PHE A 554 -225.72 -54.46 -2.80
CA PHE A 554 -226.69 -53.40 -3.13
C PHE A 554 -227.63 -53.77 -4.29
N ASN A 555 -227.22 -54.68 -5.19
CA ASN A 555 -227.99 -55.07 -6.37
C ASN A 555 -229.02 -56.22 -6.11
N LYS A 556 -229.48 -56.42 -4.86
CA LYS A 556 -230.52 -57.42 -4.52
C LYS A 556 -231.86 -56.73 -4.20
N HIS A 557 -232.87 -57.00 -5.04
CA HIS A 557 -234.17 -56.30 -5.03
C HIS A 557 -234.82 -56.17 -3.64
N GLY A 558 -235.33 -54.96 -3.34
CA GLY A 558 -236.18 -54.68 -2.18
C GLY A 558 -235.47 -54.61 -0.81
N MET A 559 -234.22 -55.04 -0.70
CA MET A 559 -233.57 -55.21 0.61
C MET A 559 -233.27 -53.86 1.32
N PHE A 560 -232.91 -52.82 0.56
CA PHE A 560 -232.68 -51.46 1.09
C PHE A 560 -233.92 -50.87 1.78
N GLY A 561 -235.07 -50.89 1.11
CA GLY A 561 -236.33 -50.35 1.62
C GLY A 561 -237.02 -51.21 2.69
N THR A 562 -236.61 -52.47 2.85
CA THR A 562 -237.15 -53.38 3.89
C THR A 562 -236.29 -53.44 5.15
N GLN A 563 -234.99 -53.14 5.07
CA GLN A 563 -234.09 -53.15 6.24
C GLN A 563 -233.62 -51.75 6.65
N ILE A 564 -232.86 -51.05 5.81
CA ILE A 564 -232.18 -49.80 6.20
C ILE A 564 -233.19 -48.67 6.43
N VAL A 565 -234.06 -48.40 5.44
CA VAL A 565 -235.05 -47.30 5.55
C VAL A 565 -236.10 -47.58 6.63
N ALA A 566 -236.49 -48.85 6.82
CA ALA A 566 -237.45 -49.23 7.85
C ALA A 566 -236.90 -49.08 9.28
N GLY A 567 -235.61 -49.40 9.49
CA GLY A 567 -234.94 -49.19 10.77
C GLY A 567 -234.87 -47.73 11.19
N TRP A 568 -234.66 -46.81 10.24
CA TRP A 568 -234.59 -45.37 10.52
C TRP A 568 -235.95 -44.81 10.97
N LEU A 569 -237.07 -45.20 10.34
CA LEU A 569 -238.39 -44.64 10.64
C LEU A 569 -238.94 -45.05 12.03
N ASN A 570 -238.69 -46.28 12.49
CA ASN A 570 -239.12 -46.70 13.83
C ASN A 570 -238.51 -45.84 14.96
N GLY A 571 -237.27 -45.38 14.79
CA GLY A 571 -236.60 -44.51 15.77
C GLY A 571 -237.10 -43.06 15.82
N ILE A 572 -237.95 -42.65 14.87
CA ILE A 572 -238.43 -41.26 14.72
C ILE A 572 -239.82 -41.09 15.36
N PHE A 573 -240.75 -42.00 15.09
CA PHE A 573 -242.15 -41.88 15.54
C PHE A 573 -242.35 -41.81 17.06
N ASP A 574 -241.48 -42.45 17.82
CA ASP A 574 -241.68 -42.62 19.26
C ASP A 574 -241.10 -41.45 20.09
N LYS A 575 -240.49 -40.44 19.43
CA LYS A 575 -240.06 -39.20 20.08
C LYS A 575 -241.21 -38.20 20.26
N GLU A 576 -241.20 -37.53 21.40
CA GLU A 576 -242.16 -36.49 21.83
C GLU A 576 -242.68 -35.55 20.72
N PRO A 577 -241.83 -34.91 19.88
CA PRO A 577 -242.28 -33.85 18.98
C PRO A 577 -243.39 -34.27 17.99
N VAL A 578 -243.29 -35.48 17.43
CA VAL A 578 -244.30 -36.00 16.48
C VAL A 578 -245.54 -36.47 17.23
N LYS A 579 -245.33 -37.16 18.35
CA LYS A 579 -246.35 -37.89 19.11
C LYS A 579 -247.40 -36.97 19.71
N GLY A 580 -246.97 -35.81 20.23
CA GLY A 580 -247.87 -34.76 20.71
C GLY A 580 -248.74 -34.16 19.60
N LEU A 581 -248.17 -33.90 18.42
CA LEU A 581 -248.88 -33.32 17.27
C LEU A 581 -249.94 -34.27 16.68
N VAL A 582 -249.61 -35.55 16.49
CA VAL A 582 -250.57 -36.57 16.01
C VAL A 582 -251.78 -36.69 16.96
N ALA A 583 -251.55 -36.56 18.27
CA ALA A 583 -252.61 -36.60 19.27
C ALA A 583 -253.48 -35.33 19.36
N THR A 584 -253.14 -34.28 18.60
CA THR A 584 -253.98 -33.08 18.39
C THR A 584 -254.96 -33.33 17.24
N TYR A 585 -254.46 -33.68 16.05
CA TYR A 585 -255.24 -33.91 14.83
C TYR A 585 -256.39 -34.94 14.96
N ILE A 586 -256.25 -35.92 15.85
CA ILE A 586 -257.26 -36.98 16.08
C ILE A 586 -258.41 -36.52 17.00
N GLY A 587 -258.19 -35.48 17.83
CA GLY A 587 -259.20 -34.94 18.75
C GLY A 587 -259.49 -35.80 19.99
N SER A 588 -260.03 -35.17 21.05
CA SER A 588 -260.21 -35.78 22.38
C SER A 588 -261.16 -36.98 22.42
N SER A 589 -262.14 -37.05 21.52
CA SER A 589 -263.11 -38.16 21.42
C SER A 589 -262.53 -39.45 20.82
N LEU A 590 -261.46 -39.36 20.03
CA LEU A 590 -260.76 -40.49 19.43
C LEU A 590 -259.31 -40.65 19.94
N ARG A 591 -258.84 -39.77 20.84
CA ARG A 591 -257.49 -39.82 21.44
C ARG A 591 -257.17 -41.14 22.15
N ASN A 592 -258.19 -41.83 22.65
CA ASN A 592 -258.09 -43.15 23.29
C ASN A 592 -258.32 -44.32 22.32
N ASN A 593 -258.70 -44.04 21.06
CA ASN A 593 -259.02 -45.06 20.07
C ASN A 593 -257.74 -45.57 19.41
N VAL A 594 -257.15 -46.61 20.00
CA VAL A 594 -255.91 -47.26 19.57
C VAL A 594 -255.91 -47.60 18.06
N VAL A 595 -257.07 -47.92 17.49
CA VAL A 595 -257.25 -48.29 16.07
C VAL A 595 -257.05 -47.10 15.12
N ALA A 596 -257.31 -45.86 15.57
CA ALA A 596 -257.16 -44.66 14.75
C ALA A 596 -255.68 -44.24 14.59
N VAL A 597 -254.92 -44.29 15.69
CA VAL A 597 -253.49 -43.92 15.74
C VAL A 597 -252.66 -44.86 14.86
N GLU A 598 -252.92 -46.17 14.94
CA GLU A 598 -252.29 -47.21 14.11
C GLU A 598 -252.43 -46.95 12.62
N LYS A 599 -253.67 -46.68 12.15
CA LYS A 599 -253.94 -46.48 10.72
C LYS A 599 -253.25 -45.25 10.13
N LEU A 600 -253.02 -44.20 10.93
CA LEU A 600 -252.24 -43.04 10.48
C LEU A 600 -250.74 -43.37 10.34
N LYS A 601 -250.14 -44.10 11.30
CA LYS A 601 -248.75 -44.62 11.21
C LYS A 601 -248.55 -45.48 9.94
N PHE A 602 -249.53 -46.31 9.60
CA PHE A 602 -249.47 -47.19 8.43
C PHE A 602 -249.39 -46.43 7.10
N ILE A 603 -250.32 -45.49 6.85
CA ILE A 603 -250.44 -44.77 5.57
C ILE A 603 -249.17 -43.96 5.26
N VAL A 604 -248.60 -43.30 6.28
CA VAL A 604 -247.32 -42.57 6.17
C VAL A 604 -246.16 -43.50 5.76
N THR A 605 -246.06 -44.67 6.40
CA THR A 605 -244.96 -45.62 6.18
C THR A 605 -245.00 -46.25 4.77
N ALA A 606 -246.19 -46.37 4.17
CA ALA A 606 -246.33 -46.87 2.81
C ALA A 606 -245.74 -45.91 1.75
N TRP A 607 -245.98 -44.61 1.88
CA TRP A 607 -245.58 -43.60 0.88
C TRP A 607 -244.04 -43.48 0.73
N ILE A 608 -243.32 -43.45 1.86
CA ILE A 608 -241.85 -43.33 1.87
C ILE A 608 -241.17 -44.56 1.23
N LYS A 609 -241.75 -45.76 1.36
CA LYS A 609 -241.22 -46.97 0.70
C LYS A 609 -241.29 -46.88 -0.83
N THR A 610 -242.41 -46.38 -1.37
CA THR A 610 -242.58 -46.23 -2.82
C THR A 610 -241.58 -45.24 -3.40
N MET A 611 -241.24 -44.17 -2.67
CA MET A 611 -240.19 -43.22 -3.05
C MET A 611 -238.79 -43.87 -3.15
N ALA A 612 -238.42 -44.70 -2.16
CA ALA A 612 -237.14 -45.42 -2.17
C ALA A 612 -237.00 -46.43 -3.33
N GLY A 613 -238.12 -46.91 -3.90
CA GLY A 613 -238.14 -47.79 -5.06
C GLY A 613 -237.84 -47.12 -6.40
N HIS A 614 -237.79 -45.77 -6.47
CA HIS A 614 -237.64 -45.00 -7.70
C HIS A 614 -236.24 -44.35 -7.87
N VAL A 615 -235.25 -44.72 -7.06
CA VAL A 615 -233.85 -44.28 -7.25
C VAL A 615 -233.23 -45.07 -8.40
N THR A 616 -233.04 -44.43 -9.55
CA THR A 616 -232.68 -45.10 -10.82
C THR A 616 -231.19 -45.40 -11.00
N THR A 617 -230.31 -44.87 -10.15
CA THR A 617 -228.86 -45.07 -10.26
C THR A 617 -228.40 -46.33 -9.53
N SER A 618 -228.51 -47.51 -10.17
CA SER A 618 -227.91 -48.75 -9.65
C SER A 618 -226.41 -48.76 -9.94
N PRO A 619 -225.53 -48.82 -8.92
CA PRO A 619 -224.08 -48.73 -9.13
C PRO A 619 -223.47 -50.01 -9.75
N THR A 620 -222.49 -49.81 -10.64
CA THR A 620 -221.69 -50.83 -11.33
C THR A 620 -220.27 -50.91 -10.75
N PHE A 621 -219.64 -52.09 -10.80
CA PHE A 621 -218.53 -52.45 -9.89
C PHE A 621 -217.51 -53.41 -10.53
N ASN A 622 -216.77 -52.95 -11.56
CA ASN A 622 -216.06 -53.86 -12.46
C ASN A 622 -214.57 -53.57 -12.74
N GLU A 623 -214.05 -52.35 -12.53
CA GLU A 623 -212.77 -51.94 -13.15
C GLU A 623 -211.63 -51.71 -12.15
N THR A 624 -211.81 -50.89 -11.10
CA THR A 624 -210.83 -50.78 -10.00
C THR A 624 -211.49 -50.72 -8.61
N VAL A 625 -210.67 -50.98 -7.57
CA VAL A 625 -211.03 -50.76 -6.16
C VAL A 625 -211.43 -49.30 -5.88
N GLU A 626 -210.84 -48.36 -6.59
CA GLU A 626 -211.09 -46.92 -6.49
C GLU A 626 -212.50 -46.56 -7.00
N ASP A 627 -212.93 -47.18 -8.11
CA ASP A 627 -214.26 -47.00 -8.69
C ASP A 627 -215.38 -47.53 -7.79
N HIS A 628 -215.14 -48.65 -7.10
CA HIS A 628 -216.13 -49.27 -6.21
C HIS A 628 -216.57 -48.32 -5.09
N LEU A 629 -215.60 -47.60 -4.50
CA LEU A 629 -215.86 -46.66 -3.42
C LEU A 629 -216.61 -45.42 -3.94
N ARG A 630 -216.17 -44.86 -5.08
CA ARG A 630 -216.81 -43.69 -5.71
C ARG A 630 -218.26 -43.95 -6.12
N ASN A 631 -218.61 -45.16 -6.56
CA ASN A 631 -219.99 -45.47 -6.96
C ASN A 631 -220.97 -45.67 -5.79
N ILE A 632 -220.53 -46.20 -4.63
CA ILE A 632 -221.38 -46.27 -3.42
C ILE A 632 -221.69 -44.86 -2.90
N GLN A 633 -220.69 -43.96 -2.93
CA GLN A 633 -220.85 -42.56 -2.52
C GLN A 633 -221.97 -41.84 -3.29
N LYS A 634 -222.05 -42.11 -4.60
CA LYS A 634 -223.01 -41.48 -5.53
C LYS A 634 -224.47 -41.90 -5.26
N PHE A 635 -224.70 -43.13 -4.78
CA PHE A 635 -226.03 -43.67 -4.49
C PHE A 635 -226.74 -42.94 -3.34
N PHE A 636 -226.08 -42.78 -2.19
CA PHE A 636 -226.66 -42.08 -1.04
C PHE A 636 -226.98 -40.61 -1.36
N SER A 637 -226.17 -39.99 -2.22
CA SER A 637 -226.33 -38.62 -2.70
C SER A 637 -227.58 -38.39 -3.57
N GLU A 638 -228.13 -39.43 -4.21
CA GLU A 638 -229.40 -39.37 -4.95
C GLU A 638 -230.60 -39.59 -4.02
N PHE A 639 -230.55 -40.59 -3.14
CA PHE A 639 -231.66 -40.90 -2.22
C PHE A 639 -232.05 -39.70 -1.35
N ALA A 640 -231.07 -38.94 -0.84
CA ALA A 640 -231.30 -37.73 -0.06
C ALA A 640 -232.15 -36.68 -0.81
N LYS A 641 -231.96 -36.52 -2.13
CA LYS A 641 -232.71 -35.52 -2.94
C LYS A 641 -234.19 -35.86 -3.09
N LYS A 642 -234.58 -37.14 -2.98
CA LYS A 642 -235.98 -37.54 -3.18
C LYS A 642 -236.83 -37.31 -1.93
N VAL A 643 -236.26 -37.43 -0.74
CA VAL A 643 -236.88 -37.00 0.53
C VAL A 643 -236.56 -35.52 0.79
N ASP A 644 -237.18 -34.65 -0.02
CA ASP A 644 -237.14 -33.19 0.06
C ASP A 644 -238.14 -32.68 1.13
N PRO A 645 -237.69 -32.09 2.25
CA PRO A 645 -238.57 -31.65 3.33
C PRO A 645 -239.36 -30.36 3.02
N ASP A 646 -239.04 -29.62 1.95
CA ASP A 646 -239.69 -28.35 1.63
C ASP A 646 -240.92 -28.47 0.70
N LYS A 647 -241.30 -29.70 0.29
CA LYS A 647 -242.50 -29.98 -0.52
C LYS A 647 -243.49 -30.94 0.17
N PRO A 648 -244.13 -30.56 1.29
CA PRO A 648 -245.01 -31.46 2.06
C PRO A 648 -246.39 -31.74 1.43
N GLY A 649 -246.82 -30.95 0.44
CA GLY A 649 -248.22 -30.87 -0.02
C GLY A 649 -248.88 -32.21 -0.38
N GLU A 650 -248.30 -32.98 -1.30
CA GLU A 650 -248.85 -34.25 -1.79
C GLU A 650 -249.11 -35.26 -0.66
N MET A 651 -248.25 -35.27 0.36
CA MET A 651 -248.34 -36.20 1.48
C MET A 651 -249.46 -35.82 2.45
N VAL A 652 -249.65 -34.53 2.72
CA VAL A 652 -250.76 -34.03 3.55
C VAL A 652 -252.11 -34.22 2.84
N GLU A 653 -252.14 -34.14 1.52
CA GLU A 653 -253.34 -34.39 0.70
C GLU A 653 -253.75 -35.88 0.72
N TYR A 654 -252.84 -36.79 0.36
CA TYR A 654 -253.11 -38.23 0.34
C TYR A 654 -253.51 -38.79 1.73
N VAL A 655 -252.80 -38.38 2.78
CA VAL A 655 -253.06 -38.87 4.15
C VAL A 655 -254.42 -38.41 4.66
N HIS A 656 -254.84 -37.16 4.39
CA HIS A 656 -256.17 -36.69 4.78
C HIS A 656 -257.29 -37.43 4.02
N LEU A 657 -257.15 -37.59 2.70
CA LEU A 657 -258.11 -38.30 1.83
C LEU A 657 -258.39 -39.74 2.28
N GLN A 658 -257.33 -40.54 2.52
CA GLN A 658 -257.49 -41.94 2.93
C GLN A 658 -258.04 -42.09 4.35
N PHE A 659 -257.64 -41.20 5.27
CA PHE A 659 -258.14 -41.25 6.63
C PHE A 659 -259.64 -40.91 6.70
N GLN A 660 -260.08 -39.90 5.94
CA GLN A 660 -261.47 -39.43 5.91
C GLN A 660 -262.45 -40.52 5.39
N GLN A 661 -262.08 -41.28 4.35
CA GLN A 661 -262.90 -42.38 3.82
C GLN A 661 -263.23 -43.46 4.87
N THR A 662 -262.32 -43.67 5.83
CA THR A 662 -262.40 -44.82 6.76
C THR A 662 -263.49 -44.65 7.84
N LEU A 663 -264.05 -43.45 8.04
CA LEU A 663 -265.00 -43.13 9.12
C LEU A 663 -266.49 -43.19 8.76
N ARG A 664 -266.86 -43.60 7.52
CA ARG A 664 -268.24 -43.91 7.07
C ARG A 664 -269.32 -42.87 7.43
N GLY A 665 -269.44 -41.80 6.65
CA GLY A 665 -270.67 -40.98 6.64
C GLY A 665 -270.95 -40.22 7.94
N ARG A 666 -269.93 -39.93 8.75
CA ARG A 666 -270.00 -38.96 9.85
C ARG A 666 -269.02 -37.81 9.58
N PRO A 667 -269.40 -36.54 9.84
CA PRO A 667 -268.47 -35.42 9.78
C PRO A 667 -267.33 -35.55 10.82
N LEU A 668 -266.17 -34.98 10.49
CA LEU A 668 -265.09 -34.70 11.44
C LEU A 668 -265.25 -33.27 12.02
N PRO A 669 -264.60 -32.96 13.16
CA PRO A 669 -264.55 -31.60 13.70
C PRO A 669 -263.41 -30.73 13.13
N ASN A 670 -262.22 -31.29 12.90
CA ASN A 670 -260.99 -30.51 12.69
C ASN A 670 -260.55 -30.45 11.22
N SER A 671 -259.89 -29.36 10.84
CA SER A 671 -259.37 -29.11 9.48
C SER A 671 -257.98 -29.69 9.24
N GLN A 672 -257.67 -29.96 7.96
CA GLN A 672 -256.40 -30.52 7.47
C GLN A 672 -255.13 -29.79 7.95
N THR A 673 -255.26 -28.51 8.32
CA THR A 673 -254.21 -27.61 8.82
C THR A 673 -253.47 -28.10 10.08
N GLU A 674 -254.06 -28.97 10.90
CA GLU A 674 -253.36 -29.50 12.10
C GLU A 674 -252.35 -30.63 11.79
N LEU A 675 -252.32 -31.16 10.56
CA LEU A 675 -251.51 -32.34 10.21
C LEU A 675 -250.09 -32.03 9.71
N GLU A 676 -249.93 -30.95 8.93
CA GLU A 676 -248.68 -30.61 8.24
C GLU A 676 -247.42 -30.53 9.15
N PRO A 677 -247.47 -29.95 10.37
CA PRO A 677 -246.29 -29.81 11.23
C PRO A 677 -245.63 -31.16 11.59
N ALA A 678 -246.42 -32.22 11.75
CA ALA A 678 -245.90 -33.55 12.08
C ALA A 678 -245.16 -34.20 10.90
N VAL A 679 -245.57 -33.91 9.66
CA VAL A 679 -244.98 -34.46 8.44
C VAL A 679 -243.58 -33.88 8.20
N LYS A 680 -243.44 -32.55 8.27
CA LYS A 680 -242.17 -31.87 7.97
C LYS A 680 -241.04 -32.24 8.96
N ALA A 681 -241.40 -32.50 10.22
CA ALA A 681 -240.47 -33.00 11.24
C ALA A 681 -239.89 -34.39 10.91
N ILE A 682 -240.67 -35.28 10.27
CA ILE A 682 -240.23 -36.64 9.91
C ILE A 682 -239.27 -36.60 8.70
N LEU A 683 -239.62 -35.88 7.63
CA LEU A 683 -238.80 -35.81 6.41
C LEU A 683 -237.39 -35.27 6.69
N THR A 684 -237.30 -34.22 7.50
CA THR A 684 -236.03 -33.56 7.87
C THR A 684 -235.04 -34.52 8.53
N ALA A 685 -235.51 -35.37 9.47
CA ALA A 685 -234.66 -36.28 10.22
C ALA A 685 -234.05 -37.41 9.36
N VAL A 686 -234.74 -37.82 8.29
CA VAL A 686 -234.26 -38.88 7.38
C VAL A 686 -233.19 -38.37 6.42
N HIS A 687 -233.36 -37.14 5.89
CA HIS A 687 -232.47 -36.56 4.89
C HIS A 687 -231.00 -36.46 5.38
N CYS A 688 -230.77 -35.94 6.59
CA CYS A 688 -229.42 -35.71 7.13
C CYS A 688 -228.60 -37.00 7.29
N ALA A 689 -229.24 -38.11 7.70
CA ALA A 689 -228.56 -39.38 7.98
C ALA A 689 -227.90 -39.99 6.72
N ALA A 690 -228.46 -39.73 5.54
CA ALA A 690 -227.93 -40.24 4.27
C ALA A 690 -226.64 -39.52 3.83
N LEU A 691 -226.52 -38.22 4.11
CA LEU A 691 -225.38 -37.40 3.67
C LEU A 691 -224.10 -37.67 4.46
N GLN A 692 -224.20 -37.85 5.78
CA GLN A 692 -223.02 -37.92 6.66
C GLN A 692 -222.09 -39.10 6.34
N VAL A 693 -222.64 -40.23 5.89
CA VAL A 693 -221.88 -41.42 5.44
C VAL A 693 -221.17 -41.16 4.09
N GLY A 694 -221.73 -40.28 3.25
CA GLY A 694 -221.21 -39.98 1.91
C GLY A 694 -219.93 -39.14 1.88
N GLU A 695 -219.56 -38.45 2.96
CA GLU A 695 -218.29 -37.71 3.04
C GLU A 695 -217.16 -38.53 3.70
N GLU A 696 -217.42 -39.44 4.65
CA GLU A 696 -216.36 -40.29 5.23
C GLU A 696 -215.61 -41.10 4.15
N LEU A 697 -216.37 -41.71 3.22
CA LEU A 697 -215.83 -42.49 2.10
C LEU A 697 -214.92 -41.68 1.17
N LYS A 698 -215.15 -40.38 1.03
CA LYS A 698 -214.40 -39.48 0.13
C LYS A 698 -212.97 -39.23 0.60
N SER A 699 -212.72 -39.34 1.91
CA SER A 699 -211.41 -39.08 2.51
C SER A 699 -210.32 -40.07 2.05
N PHE A 700 -210.70 -41.16 1.39
CA PHE A 700 -209.84 -42.21 0.85
C PHE A 700 -209.58 -42.11 -0.67
N THR A 701 -210.01 -41.03 -1.35
CA THR A 701 -210.07 -40.97 -2.84
C THR A 701 -209.74 -39.60 -3.46
N SER A 702 -208.78 -38.82 -2.93
CA SER A 702 -208.53 -37.41 -3.35
C SER A 702 -207.04 -37.04 -3.52
N ASP A 703 -206.70 -36.50 -4.69
CA ASP A 703 -205.32 -36.47 -5.24
C ASP A 703 -204.53 -35.15 -5.07
N THR A 704 -204.99 -34.21 -4.23
CA THR A 704 -204.14 -33.04 -3.90
C THR A 704 -202.91 -33.46 -3.08
N ILE A 705 -201.79 -32.74 -3.23
CA ILE A 705 -200.41 -33.12 -2.84
C ILE A 705 -200.16 -33.42 -1.33
N SER A 706 -201.20 -33.38 -0.49
CA SER A 706 -201.21 -34.05 0.82
C SER A 706 -202.45 -34.92 0.97
N LYS A 707 -202.25 -36.13 1.53
CA LYS A 707 -203.25 -37.22 1.73
C LYS A 707 -203.29 -38.18 0.54
N TYR A 708 -204.09 -39.24 0.68
CA TYR A 708 -203.56 -40.60 0.53
C TYR A 708 -204.43 -41.46 -0.38
N ASP A 709 -203.94 -41.75 -1.58
CA ASP A 709 -204.58 -42.72 -2.48
C ASP A 709 -204.14 -44.17 -2.17
N LEU A 710 -205.12 -45.07 -2.21
CA LEU A 710 -204.96 -46.49 -1.91
C LEU A 710 -204.73 -47.35 -3.17
N GLY A 711 -205.25 -46.94 -4.33
CA GLY A 711 -205.20 -47.72 -5.57
C GLY A 711 -203.80 -47.76 -6.20
N ILE A 712 -203.15 -46.61 -6.29
CA ILE A 712 -201.84 -46.41 -6.92
C ILE A 712 -200.74 -47.17 -6.16
N LYS A 713 -200.77 -47.15 -4.82
CA LYS A 713 -199.72 -47.77 -4.00
C LYS A 713 -199.66 -49.29 -4.12
N LEU A 714 -200.80 -49.97 -4.22
CA LEU A 714 -200.83 -51.43 -4.36
C LEU A 714 -200.22 -51.89 -5.70
N LYS A 715 -200.50 -51.14 -6.77
CA LYS A 715 -200.00 -51.42 -8.13
C LYS A 715 -198.49 -51.22 -8.26
N ALA A 716 -197.93 -50.22 -7.55
CA ALA A 716 -196.50 -49.95 -7.54
C ALA A 716 -195.66 -51.07 -6.88
N ALA A 717 -196.19 -51.75 -5.85
CA ALA A 717 -195.47 -52.83 -5.16
C ALA A 717 -195.23 -54.05 -6.06
N ILE A 718 -196.16 -54.35 -6.97
CA ILE A 718 -196.07 -55.50 -7.89
C ILE A 718 -194.97 -55.28 -8.94
N ALA A 719 -194.82 -54.05 -9.45
CA ALA A 719 -193.85 -53.73 -10.50
C ALA A 719 -192.38 -53.78 -10.04
N GLU A 720 -192.11 -53.56 -8.75
CA GLU A 720 -190.73 -53.44 -8.26
C GLU A 720 -190.07 -54.81 -7.98
N VAL A 721 -190.87 -55.86 -7.76
CA VAL A 721 -190.38 -57.24 -7.63
C VAL A 721 -189.87 -57.78 -8.97
N ASP A 722 -190.55 -57.46 -10.08
CA ASP A 722 -190.22 -57.99 -11.41
C ASP A 722 -188.87 -57.44 -11.96
N LYS A 723 -188.44 -56.26 -11.49
CA LYS A 723 -187.10 -55.71 -11.77
C LYS A 723 -185.96 -56.59 -11.25
N ILE A 724 -186.18 -57.38 -10.19
CA ILE A 724 -185.15 -58.27 -9.62
C ILE A 724 -184.82 -59.41 -10.60
N LYS A 725 -185.86 -59.97 -11.24
CA LYS A 725 -185.75 -61.04 -12.27
C LYS A 725 -184.86 -60.59 -13.44
N GLN A 726 -184.92 -59.31 -13.80
CA GLN A 726 -184.20 -58.72 -14.95
C GLN A 726 -182.71 -58.38 -14.70
N GLN A 727 -182.23 -58.30 -13.45
CA GLN A 727 -180.82 -57.95 -13.18
C GLN A 727 -179.86 -59.15 -13.15
N ILE A 728 -180.39 -60.38 -13.12
CA ILE A 728 -179.62 -61.63 -12.91
C ILE A 728 -179.61 -62.53 -14.16
N ASP A 729 -180.73 -62.65 -14.89
CA ASP A 729 -180.79 -63.50 -16.10
C ASP A 729 -180.02 -62.86 -17.27
N SER A 730 -178.99 -63.57 -17.75
CA SER A 730 -178.09 -63.12 -18.80
C SER A 730 -178.47 -63.56 -20.22
N LYS A 731 -179.68 -64.08 -20.46
CA LYS A 731 -180.10 -64.62 -21.78
C LYS A 731 -180.75 -63.63 -22.77
N LYS A 732 -180.98 -62.37 -22.41
CA LYS A 732 -181.41 -61.32 -23.37
C LYS A 732 -180.68 -59.99 -23.15
N ALA A 733 -179.64 -59.75 -23.94
CA ALA A 733 -178.82 -58.52 -23.87
C ALA A 733 -178.50 -57.95 -25.26
N SER A 734 -179.54 -57.65 -26.05
CA SER A 734 -179.45 -56.86 -27.29
C SER A 734 -180.09 -55.47 -27.19
N GLU A 735 -180.67 -55.10 -26.04
CA GLU A 735 -181.44 -53.84 -25.91
C GLU A 735 -181.35 -53.15 -24.54
N TYR A 736 -180.78 -53.78 -23.50
CA TYR A 736 -180.53 -53.16 -22.18
C TYR A 736 -179.11 -53.44 -21.69
N ASN A 737 -178.38 -52.39 -21.31
CA ASN A 737 -177.02 -52.46 -20.79
C ASN A 737 -176.98 -52.43 -19.25
N ASN A 738 -175.91 -52.95 -18.64
CA ASN A 738 -175.57 -52.87 -17.20
C ASN A 738 -176.35 -53.75 -16.19
N GLY A 739 -176.84 -54.94 -16.57
CA GLY A 739 -177.22 -55.97 -15.59
C GLY A 739 -176.02 -56.37 -14.69
N VAL A 740 -176.25 -56.52 -13.38
CA VAL A 740 -175.15 -56.72 -12.39
C VAL A 740 -174.40 -58.02 -12.66
N GLY A 741 -175.11 -59.09 -13.02
CA GLY A 741 -174.52 -60.42 -13.19
C GLY A 741 -173.38 -60.47 -14.21
N LYS A 742 -173.48 -59.71 -15.31
CA LYS A 742 -172.44 -59.67 -16.36
C LYS A 742 -171.13 -59.03 -15.88
N LYS A 743 -171.20 -58.03 -14.98
CA LYS A 743 -170.00 -57.32 -14.50
C LYS A 743 -169.06 -58.21 -13.67
N ILE A 744 -169.62 -59.23 -13.02
CA ILE A 744 -168.86 -60.23 -12.26
C ILE A 744 -168.20 -61.22 -13.25
N ASP A 745 -168.94 -61.64 -14.28
CA ASP A 745 -168.43 -62.51 -15.35
C ASP A 745 -167.21 -61.86 -16.08
N ASP A 746 -167.30 -60.58 -16.45
CA ASP A 746 -166.22 -59.81 -17.12
C ASP A 746 -164.99 -59.56 -16.20
N ALA A 747 -165.19 -59.42 -14.89
CA ALA A 747 -164.13 -59.15 -13.92
C ALA A 747 -163.19 -60.35 -13.71
N LEU A 748 -163.74 -61.57 -13.62
CA LEU A 748 -162.97 -62.80 -13.42
C LEU A 748 -162.00 -63.07 -14.59
N LEU A 749 -162.46 -62.85 -15.83
CA LEU A 749 -161.63 -62.94 -17.04
C LEU A 749 -160.42 -61.99 -17.02
N THR A 750 -160.59 -60.79 -16.45
CA THR A 750 -159.52 -59.79 -16.38
C THR A 750 -158.37 -60.28 -15.47
N VAL A 751 -158.69 -60.83 -14.30
CA VAL A 751 -157.71 -61.38 -13.34
C VAL A 751 -156.92 -62.54 -13.95
N GLN A 752 -157.59 -63.45 -14.65
CA GLN A 752 -156.97 -64.60 -15.32
C GLN A 752 -155.87 -64.20 -16.31
N SER A 753 -156.05 -63.10 -17.06
CA SER A 753 -155.04 -62.60 -18.01
C SER A 753 -153.75 -62.09 -17.34
N LYS A 754 -153.86 -61.48 -16.15
CA LYS A 754 -152.72 -60.91 -15.42
C LYS A 754 -151.86 -61.98 -14.77
N ILE A 755 -152.47 -63.00 -14.17
CA ILE A 755 -151.77 -64.18 -13.62
C ILE A 755 -150.91 -64.82 -14.73
N LYS A 756 -151.48 -65.01 -15.93
CA LYS A 756 -150.79 -65.62 -17.08
C LYS A 756 -149.61 -64.81 -17.64
N SER A 757 -149.46 -63.55 -17.21
CA SER A 757 -148.36 -62.67 -17.65
C SER A 757 -147.15 -62.70 -16.71
N LEU A 758 -147.39 -62.84 -15.39
CA LEU A 758 -146.33 -62.90 -14.36
C LEU A 758 -145.63 -64.26 -14.32
N ASP A 759 -146.35 -65.34 -14.64
CA ASP A 759 -145.88 -66.73 -14.77
C ASP A 759 -144.54 -66.85 -15.54
N ARG A 760 -144.36 -66.01 -16.59
CA ARG A 760 -143.20 -66.02 -17.48
C ARG A 760 -141.90 -65.60 -16.80
N TYR A 761 -141.94 -64.65 -15.88
CA TYR A 761 -140.73 -64.02 -15.32
C TYR A 761 -140.25 -64.67 -14.01
N LEU A 762 -141.14 -65.38 -13.31
CA LEU A 762 -140.85 -65.92 -11.97
C LEU A 762 -140.63 -67.44 -11.94
N VAL A 763 -141.26 -68.25 -12.80
CA VAL A 763 -141.33 -69.71 -12.59
C VAL A 763 -140.63 -70.57 -13.66
N ASN A 764 -140.55 -70.12 -14.92
CA ASN A 764 -139.92 -70.91 -15.98
C ASN A 764 -138.38 -70.84 -15.93
N GLU A 765 -137.71 -71.97 -15.67
CA GLU A 765 -136.26 -72.05 -15.43
C GLU A 765 -135.35 -71.85 -16.67
N SER A 766 -135.91 -71.64 -17.87
CA SER A 766 -135.18 -71.72 -19.15
C SER A 766 -135.43 -70.57 -20.14
N GLY A 767 -135.87 -69.40 -19.64
CA GLY A 767 -136.03 -68.18 -20.45
C GLY A 767 -134.82 -67.23 -20.41
N ASP A 768 -134.47 -66.64 -21.55
CA ASP A 768 -133.27 -65.77 -21.69
C ASP A 768 -133.39 -64.41 -20.96
N GLU A 769 -134.61 -64.00 -20.61
CA GLU A 769 -134.92 -62.81 -19.79
C GLU A 769 -134.99 -63.11 -18.26
N SER A 770 -134.53 -64.29 -17.81
CA SER A 770 -134.65 -64.71 -16.41
C SER A 770 -133.56 -64.15 -15.48
N ILE A 771 -133.97 -63.72 -14.29
CA ILE A 771 -133.11 -63.10 -13.25
C ILE A 771 -131.96 -64.04 -12.83
N ARG A 772 -132.14 -65.37 -12.96
CA ARG A 772 -131.15 -66.38 -12.58
C ARG A 772 -129.85 -66.31 -13.41
N LYS A 773 -129.93 -65.89 -14.68
CA LYS A 773 -128.78 -65.86 -15.62
C LYS A 773 -127.74 -64.81 -15.20
N GLY A 774 -128.16 -63.57 -14.97
CA GLY A 774 -127.27 -62.46 -14.61
C GLY A 774 -126.55 -62.62 -13.26
N ILE A 775 -127.03 -63.51 -12.38
CA ILE A 775 -126.31 -63.88 -11.14
C ILE A 775 -125.13 -64.82 -11.44
N GLY A 776 -125.18 -65.59 -12.53
CA GLY A 776 -124.10 -66.47 -12.98
C GLY A 776 -122.90 -65.68 -13.52
N ASP A 777 -123.15 -64.73 -14.43
CA ASP A 777 -122.11 -63.97 -15.14
C ASP A 777 -121.16 -63.21 -14.20
N ILE A 778 -121.68 -62.74 -13.06
CA ILE A 778 -120.92 -62.08 -11.97
C ILE A 778 -119.78 -62.97 -11.43
N LYS A 779 -119.92 -64.31 -11.46
CA LYS A 779 -118.83 -65.20 -11.05
C LYS A 779 -117.72 -65.23 -12.11
N THR A 780 -118.07 -65.49 -13.37
CA THR A 780 -117.11 -65.84 -14.43
C THR A 780 -116.24 -64.66 -14.85
N ASP A 781 -116.82 -63.46 -14.94
CA ASP A 781 -116.15 -62.32 -15.59
C ASP A 781 -115.38 -61.39 -14.65
N VAL A 782 -115.55 -61.53 -13.33
CA VAL A 782 -114.95 -60.63 -12.32
C VAL A 782 -114.10 -61.37 -11.30
N LEU A 783 -114.67 -62.35 -10.60
CA LEU A 783 -113.97 -63.07 -9.51
C LEU A 783 -112.78 -63.87 -10.05
N ASP A 784 -112.98 -64.61 -11.14
CA ASP A 784 -111.94 -65.46 -11.76
C ASP A 784 -110.79 -64.65 -12.41
N LYS A 785 -110.91 -63.31 -12.51
CA LYS A 785 -109.83 -62.39 -12.92
C LYS A 785 -109.07 -61.80 -11.73
N LEU A 786 -109.76 -61.55 -10.61
CA LEU A 786 -109.14 -61.12 -9.35
C LEU A 786 -108.30 -62.25 -8.74
N ASP A 787 -108.78 -63.50 -8.76
CA ASP A 787 -108.05 -64.68 -8.30
C ASP A 787 -106.65 -64.78 -8.92
N LYS A 788 -106.51 -64.52 -10.23
CA LYS A 788 -105.22 -64.58 -10.94
C LYS A 788 -104.22 -63.51 -10.50
N LEU A 789 -104.67 -62.37 -9.98
CA LEU A 789 -103.78 -61.35 -9.41
C LEU A 789 -103.34 -61.70 -7.98
N GLN A 790 -104.12 -62.53 -7.28
CA GLN A 790 -103.83 -63.04 -5.94
C GLN A 790 -102.96 -64.31 -5.97
N ASN A 791 -103.09 -65.13 -7.02
CA ASN A 791 -102.50 -66.46 -7.10
C ASN A 791 -100.98 -66.41 -7.32
N VAL A 792 -100.24 -66.74 -6.26
CA VAL A 792 -98.76 -66.70 -6.17
C VAL A 792 -98.06 -67.60 -7.21
N LYS A 793 -98.79 -68.46 -7.94
CA LYS A 793 -98.25 -69.37 -8.95
C LYS A 793 -98.24 -68.83 -10.39
N ASP A 794 -98.77 -67.64 -10.67
CA ASP A 794 -98.59 -67.00 -11.98
C ASP A 794 -97.31 -66.17 -12.01
N GLU A 795 -96.24 -66.73 -12.59
CA GLU A 795 -94.89 -66.18 -12.52
C GLU A 795 -94.74 -64.82 -13.21
N THR A 796 -95.60 -64.50 -14.20
CA THR A 796 -95.34 -63.37 -15.13
C THR A 796 -95.96 -62.04 -14.73
N ASN A 797 -97.13 -62.05 -14.05
CA ASN A 797 -97.88 -60.83 -13.74
C ASN A 797 -98.55 -60.80 -12.35
N SER A 798 -98.23 -61.75 -11.46
CA SER A 798 -98.60 -61.64 -10.05
C SER A 798 -97.90 -60.46 -9.36
N ILE A 799 -98.48 -59.98 -8.26
CA ILE A 799 -97.94 -58.86 -7.48
C ILE A 799 -96.58 -59.23 -6.86
N GLU A 800 -96.40 -60.48 -6.44
CA GLU A 800 -95.18 -60.97 -5.79
C GLU A 800 -93.99 -61.07 -6.76
N SER A 801 -94.19 -61.39 -8.05
CA SER A 801 -93.08 -61.42 -9.02
C SER A 801 -92.60 -60.00 -9.38
N ARG A 802 -93.53 -59.03 -9.47
CA ARG A 802 -93.20 -57.61 -9.65
C ARG A 802 -92.41 -57.03 -8.46
N LYS A 803 -92.84 -57.36 -7.24
CA LYS A 803 -92.15 -57.06 -5.98
C LYS A 803 -90.74 -57.64 -5.92
N THR A 804 -90.57 -58.90 -6.33
CA THR A 804 -89.27 -59.57 -6.40
C THR A 804 -88.32 -58.87 -7.38
N LYS A 805 -88.82 -58.48 -8.58
CA LYS A 805 -88.00 -57.77 -9.57
C LYS A 805 -87.59 -56.36 -9.12
N ALA A 806 -88.41 -55.68 -8.33
CA ALA A 806 -88.04 -54.43 -7.68
C ALA A 806 -86.91 -54.62 -6.64
N ASP A 807 -86.92 -55.74 -5.91
CA ASP A 807 -85.87 -56.05 -4.93
C ASP A 807 -84.50 -56.27 -5.58
N GLU A 808 -84.44 -57.03 -6.67
CA GLU A 808 -83.22 -57.24 -7.46
C GLU A 808 -82.59 -55.92 -7.92
N LEU A 809 -83.41 -54.98 -8.42
CA LEU A 809 -82.95 -53.66 -8.85
C LEU A 809 -82.43 -52.82 -7.67
N MET A 810 -83.13 -52.84 -6.53
CA MET A 810 -82.69 -52.13 -5.32
C MET A 810 -81.37 -52.68 -4.77
N ASN A 811 -81.15 -54.00 -4.84
CA ASN A 811 -79.89 -54.63 -4.44
C ASN A 811 -78.76 -54.34 -5.45
N SER A 812 -79.05 -54.34 -6.75
CA SER A 812 -78.07 -53.97 -7.79
C SER A 812 -77.56 -52.54 -7.62
N LEU A 813 -78.47 -51.57 -7.40
CA LEU A 813 -78.10 -50.17 -7.16
C LEU A 813 -77.31 -50.00 -5.85
N LYS A 814 -77.58 -50.80 -4.80
CA LYS A 814 -76.77 -50.80 -3.58
C LYS A 814 -75.32 -51.21 -3.88
N ASN A 815 -75.14 -52.29 -4.63
CA ASN A 815 -73.82 -52.81 -4.98
C ASN A 815 -73.04 -51.83 -5.86
N GLU A 816 -73.70 -51.13 -6.79
CA GLU A 816 -73.08 -50.08 -7.61
C GLU A 816 -72.58 -48.91 -6.75
N ILE A 817 -73.39 -48.44 -5.79
CA ILE A 817 -73.00 -47.37 -4.86
C ILE A 817 -71.83 -47.83 -3.97
N GLN A 818 -71.85 -49.06 -3.44
CA GLN A 818 -70.76 -49.61 -2.63
C GLN A 818 -69.45 -49.72 -3.44
N ASN A 819 -69.51 -50.19 -4.69
CA ASN A 819 -68.35 -50.24 -5.58
C ASN A 819 -67.77 -48.84 -5.84
N LYS A 820 -68.62 -47.82 -6.04
CA LYS A 820 -68.15 -46.43 -6.18
C LYS A 820 -67.56 -45.86 -4.89
N LEU A 821 -68.06 -46.22 -3.71
CA LEU A 821 -67.45 -45.81 -2.44
C LEU A 821 -66.05 -46.41 -2.26
N ILE A 822 -65.84 -47.68 -2.64
CA ILE A 822 -64.53 -48.34 -2.63
C ILE A 822 -63.56 -47.69 -3.63
N GLU A 823 -64.02 -47.35 -4.83
CA GLU A 823 -63.24 -46.61 -5.84
C GLU A 823 -62.80 -45.23 -5.32
N PHE A 824 -63.69 -44.52 -4.61
CA PHE A 824 -63.34 -43.27 -3.94
C PHE A 824 -62.34 -43.47 -2.78
N GLU A 825 -62.45 -44.54 -1.98
CA GLU A 825 -61.52 -44.83 -0.88
C GLU A 825 -60.09 -45.10 -1.38
N LEU A 826 -59.96 -45.89 -2.45
CA LEU A 826 -58.67 -46.18 -3.08
C LEU A 826 -58.03 -44.92 -3.69
N ASN A 827 -58.82 -44.11 -4.40
CA ASN A 827 -58.35 -42.85 -4.98
C ASN A 827 -57.94 -41.84 -3.88
N LEU A 828 -58.70 -41.75 -2.79
CA LEU A 828 -58.38 -40.89 -1.63
C LEU A 828 -57.07 -41.35 -0.97
N THR A 829 -56.90 -42.65 -0.73
CA THR A 829 -55.69 -43.22 -0.12
C THR A 829 -54.46 -42.96 -1.00
N SER A 830 -54.58 -43.15 -2.32
CA SER A 830 -53.49 -42.87 -3.29
C SER A 830 -53.08 -41.40 -3.29
N ALA A 831 -54.04 -40.47 -3.24
CA ALA A 831 -53.77 -39.04 -3.16
C ALA A 831 -53.14 -38.63 -1.80
N ASP A 832 -53.55 -39.26 -0.71
CA ASP A 832 -52.99 -39.02 0.63
C ASP A 832 -51.51 -39.42 0.72
N ASP A 833 -51.17 -40.61 0.21
CA ASP A 833 -49.81 -41.14 0.14
C ASP A 833 -48.93 -40.33 -0.82
N ALA A 834 -49.42 -40.01 -2.02
CA ALA A 834 -48.70 -39.19 -3.00
C ALA A 834 -48.32 -37.82 -2.43
N LEU A 835 -49.29 -37.10 -1.82
CA LEU A 835 -49.02 -35.81 -1.18
C LEU A 835 -48.10 -35.92 0.04
N THR A 836 -48.17 -37.03 0.80
CA THR A 836 -47.23 -37.29 1.90
C THR A 836 -45.81 -37.40 1.37
N LYS A 837 -45.59 -38.25 0.36
CA LYS A 837 -44.28 -38.46 -0.28
C LYS A 837 -43.72 -37.16 -0.88
N THR A 838 -44.55 -36.33 -1.52
CA THR A 838 -44.12 -35.02 -2.02
C THR A 838 -43.73 -34.08 -0.88
N ILE A 839 -44.54 -33.95 0.18
CA ILE A 839 -44.25 -33.07 1.33
C ILE A 839 -42.98 -33.51 2.06
N ASP A 840 -42.80 -34.81 2.30
CA ASP A 840 -41.59 -35.34 2.95
C ASP A 840 -40.33 -35.20 2.09
N SER A 841 -40.46 -35.30 0.76
CA SER A 841 -39.35 -35.03 -0.16
C SER A 841 -38.92 -33.56 -0.13
N VAL A 842 -39.88 -32.63 -0.13
CA VAL A 842 -39.62 -31.19 -0.03
C VAL A 842 -39.05 -30.82 1.35
N TYR A 843 -39.55 -31.42 2.43
CA TYR A 843 -39.00 -31.24 3.78
C TYR A 843 -37.54 -31.73 3.85
N SER A 844 -37.26 -32.92 3.34
CA SER A 844 -35.91 -33.51 3.35
C SER A 844 -34.93 -32.68 2.51
N ALA A 845 -35.37 -32.17 1.36
CA ALA A 845 -34.57 -31.28 0.52
C ALA A 845 -34.28 -29.94 1.22
N ALA A 846 -35.25 -29.35 1.93
CA ALA A 846 -35.08 -28.11 2.68
C ALA A 846 -34.12 -28.27 3.87
N VAL A 847 -34.24 -29.36 4.65
CA VAL A 847 -33.31 -29.67 5.75
C VAL A 847 -31.89 -29.90 5.22
N LYS A 848 -31.72 -30.66 4.13
CA LYS A 848 -30.39 -30.85 3.53
C LYS A 848 -29.81 -29.52 3.03
N ALA A 849 -30.62 -28.65 2.43
CA ALA A 849 -30.16 -27.34 1.96
C ALA A 849 -29.71 -26.42 3.12
N GLU A 850 -30.35 -26.49 4.30
CA GLU A 850 -29.87 -25.80 5.51
C GLU A 850 -28.47 -26.31 5.92
N GLU A 851 -28.26 -27.63 5.91
CA GLU A 851 -26.99 -28.26 6.31
C GLU A 851 -25.85 -28.02 5.30
N ASP A 852 -26.10 -28.20 4.00
CA ASP A 852 -25.14 -27.92 2.92
C ASP A 852 -24.71 -26.44 2.95
N ILE A 853 -25.64 -25.51 3.19
CA ILE A 853 -25.34 -24.07 3.31
C ILE A 853 -24.59 -23.75 4.60
N LYS A 854 -24.96 -24.37 5.73
CA LYS A 854 -24.26 -24.20 7.01
C LYS A 854 -22.78 -24.59 6.89
N LEU A 855 -22.48 -25.72 6.26
CA LEU A 855 -21.11 -26.16 5.97
C LEU A 855 -20.40 -25.20 5.01
N THR A 856 -21.09 -24.74 3.96
CA THR A 856 -20.54 -23.79 2.98
C THR A 856 -20.16 -22.45 3.63
N VAL A 857 -20.98 -21.90 4.54
CA VAL A 857 -20.69 -20.65 5.27
C VAL A 857 -19.53 -20.84 6.25
N GLN A 858 -19.43 -22.01 6.90
CA GLN A 858 -18.27 -22.33 7.76
C GLN A 858 -16.97 -22.41 6.97
N GLN A 859 -16.97 -23.06 5.80
CA GLN A 859 -15.79 -23.13 4.92
C GLN A 859 -15.44 -21.75 4.33
N LEU A 860 -16.43 -20.94 3.96
CA LEU A 860 -16.23 -19.56 3.52
C LEU A 860 -15.55 -18.72 4.61
N ASN A 861 -16.06 -18.76 5.85
CA ASN A 861 -15.45 -18.04 6.98
C ASN A 861 -13.99 -18.47 7.19
N LYS A 862 -13.73 -19.79 7.22
CA LYS A 862 -12.37 -20.33 7.33
C LYS A 862 -11.45 -19.78 6.24
N THR A 863 -11.84 -19.89 4.98
CA THR A 863 -11.02 -19.44 3.84
C THR A 863 -10.82 -17.92 3.82
N LEU A 864 -11.82 -17.12 4.24
CA LEU A 864 -11.67 -15.67 4.36
C LEU A 864 -10.68 -15.29 5.48
N LEU A 865 -10.75 -15.96 6.65
CA LEU A 865 -9.81 -15.75 7.75
C LEU A 865 -8.37 -16.15 7.34
N GLU A 866 -8.18 -17.34 6.75
CA GLU A 866 -6.88 -17.82 6.26
C GLU A 866 -6.27 -16.88 5.20
N THR A 867 -7.10 -16.38 4.26
CA THR A 867 -6.67 -15.43 3.22
C THR A 867 -6.31 -14.06 3.82
N THR A 868 -7.10 -13.59 4.79
CA THR A 868 -6.87 -12.31 5.49
C THR A 868 -5.58 -12.37 6.32
N GLU A 869 -5.37 -13.46 7.06
CA GLU A 869 -4.16 -13.71 7.84
C GLU A 869 -2.90 -13.71 6.94
N TYR A 870 -2.95 -14.44 5.82
CA TYR A 870 -1.86 -14.49 4.86
C TYR A 870 -1.58 -13.12 4.21
N ALA A 871 -2.62 -12.36 3.87
CA ALA A 871 -2.48 -11.01 3.32
C ALA A 871 -1.85 -10.04 4.33
N PHE A 872 -2.32 -10.02 5.58
CA PHE A 872 -1.73 -9.18 6.64
C PHE A 872 -0.29 -9.58 6.96
N LYS A 873 0.02 -10.88 6.98
CA LYS A 873 1.40 -11.34 7.10
C LYS A 873 2.26 -10.79 5.97
N ARG A 874 1.87 -10.97 4.70
CA ARG A 874 2.65 -10.47 3.56
C ARG A 874 2.86 -8.95 3.58
N VAL A 875 1.86 -8.17 4.00
CA VAL A 875 2.02 -6.72 4.17
C VAL A 875 3.00 -6.40 5.30
N THR A 876 2.93 -7.11 6.42
CA THR A 876 3.84 -6.93 7.56
C THR A 876 5.28 -7.30 7.17
N ASP A 877 5.48 -8.46 6.55
CA ASP A 877 6.78 -8.97 6.09
C ASP A 877 7.44 -7.96 5.11
N GLU A 878 6.69 -7.40 4.15
CA GLU A 878 7.22 -6.41 3.19
C GLU A 878 7.44 -5.02 3.80
N VAL A 879 6.63 -4.57 4.77
CA VAL A 879 6.87 -3.30 5.48
C VAL A 879 8.10 -3.39 6.39
N GLN A 880 8.28 -4.50 7.09
CA GLN A 880 9.50 -4.81 7.87
C GLN A 880 10.75 -4.83 6.97
N LYS A 881 10.66 -5.51 5.82
CA LYS A 881 11.74 -5.59 4.83
C LYS A 881 12.07 -4.23 4.21
N LEU A 882 11.06 -3.43 3.83
CA LEU A 882 11.27 -2.10 3.25
C LEU A 882 11.94 -1.14 4.26
N PHE A 883 11.66 -1.28 5.55
CA PHE A 883 12.35 -0.51 6.60
C PHE A 883 13.84 -0.87 6.69
N ALA A 884 14.18 -2.17 6.72
CA ALA A 884 15.57 -2.65 6.68
C ALA A 884 16.30 -2.23 5.39
N GLU A 885 15.66 -2.30 4.21
CA GLU A 885 16.25 -1.84 2.95
C GLU A 885 16.54 -0.33 2.95
N GLY A 886 15.74 0.49 3.65
CA GLY A 886 16.05 1.91 3.90
C GLY A 886 17.36 2.10 4.66
N HIS A 887 17.55 1.34 5.74
CA HIS A 887 18.81 1.35 6.51
C HIS A 887 20.01 0.85 5.68
N LYS A 888 19.84 -0.19 4.86
CA LYS A 888 20.88 -0.62 3.90
C LYS A 888 21.21 0.46 2.88
N SER A 889 20.21 1.13 2.33
CA SER A 889 20.40 2.22 1.35
C SER A 889 21.23 3.37 1.94
N HIS A 890 21.00 3.72 3.21
CA HIS A 890 21.84 4.67 3.94
C HIS A 890 23.29 4.19 4.05
N LEU A 891 23.53 2.91 4.41
CA LEU A 891 24.88 2.33 4.44
C LEU A 891 25.53 2.35 3.04
N THR A 892 24.82 1.97 1.98
CA THR A 892 25.33 2.00 0.59
C THR A 892 25.70 3.41 0.12
N ALA A 893 24.93 4.43 0.50
CA ALA A 893 25.27 5.83 0.23
C ALA A 893 26.55 6.26 0.97
N LEU A 894 26.75 5.78 2.20
CA LEU A 894 27.96 6.04 2.98
C LEU A 894 29.19 5.28 2.45
N ILE A 895 29.06 4.02 2.03
CA ILE A 895 30.10 3.27 1.30
C ILE A 895 30.53 4.08 0.07
N SER A 896 29.56 4.48 -0.75
CA SER A 896 29.82 5.26 -1.98
C SER A 896 30.56 6.58 -1.69
N LEU A 897 30.28 7.23 -0.55
CA LEU A 897 31.00 8.41 -0.09
C LEU A 897 32.42 8.06 0.37
N VAL A 898 32.60 7.04 1.20
CA VAL A 898 33.92 6.59 1.70
C VAL A 898 34.82 6.17 0.53
N ASP A 899 34.33 5.36 -0.40
CA ASP A 899 35.07 4.92 -1.60
C ASP A 899 35.40 6.08 -2.54
N THR A 900 34.59 7.15 -2.57
CA THR A 900 34.89 8.40 -3.30
C THR A 900 35.95 9.24 -2.59
N LYS A 901 36.13 9.08 -1.27
CA LYS A 901 37.09 9.82 -0.45
C LYS A 901 38.43 9.11 -0.29
N ILE A 902 38.47 7.78 -0.22
CA ILE A 902 39.70 6.96 -0.16
C ILE A 902 40.74 7.39 -1.22
N PRO A 903 40.44 7.47 -2.54
CA PRO A 903 41.45 7.84 -3.53
C PRO A 903 41.92 9.28 -3.37
N LYS A 904 41.07 10.20 -2.88
CA LYS A 904 41.46 11.60 -2.64
C LYS A 904 42.38 11.75 -1.44
N VAL A 905 42.04 11.10 -0.32
CA VAL A 905 42.90 11.02 0.87
C VAL A 905 44.23 10.37 0.52
N LYS A 906 44.20 9.31 -0.29
CA LYS A 906 45.41 8.67 -0.81
C LYS A 906 46.25 9.64 -1.66
N THR A 907 45.67 10.35 -2.63
CA THR A 907 46.41 11.34 -3.43
C THR A 907 47.00 12.45 -2.56
N ILE A 908 46.25 12.99 -1.60
CA ILE A 908 46.75 13.99 -0.64
C ILE A 908 47.97 13.47 0.13
N ILE A 909 47.93 12.22 0.59
CA ILE A 909 49.04 11.55 1.29
C ILE A 909 50.21 11.29 0.33
N ASP A 910 49.96 10.75 -0.86
CA ASP A 910 51.00 10.42 -1.84
C ASP A 910 51.70 11.70 -2.35
N ASP A 911 50.99 12.81 -2.55
CA ASP A 911 51.58 14.10 -2.95
C ASP A 911 52.42 14.71 -1.80
N ASP A 912 51.89 14.73 -0.57
CA ASP A 912 52.57 15.25 0.63
C ASP A 912 53.84 14.45 1.00
N LEU A 913 53.83 13.12 0.80
CA LEU A 913 55.01 12.26 0.98
C LEU A 913 56.10 12.46 -0.08
N ASN A 914 55.78 13.06 -1.23
CA ASN A 914 56.68 13.25 -2.37
C ASN A 914 57.02 14.72 -2.66
N THR A 915 56.61 15.66 -1.81
CA THR A 915 56.85 17.11 -1.96
C THR A 915 57.34 17.75 -0.66
N GLY A 916 57.85 18.98 -0.75
CA GLY A 916 58.32 19.77 0.38
C GLY A 916 59.39 19.08 1.22
N LEU A 917 59.36 19.33 2.53
CA LEU A 917 60.34 18.80 3.49
C LEU A 917 60.28 17.27 3.62
N LYS A 918 59.10 16.66 3.46
CA LYS A 918 58.91 15.20 3.52
C LYS A 918 59.54 14.52 2.31
N GLY A 919 59.27 15.01 1.11
CA GLY A 919 59.93 14.55 -0.13
C GLY A 919 61.45 14.77 -0.11
N LEU A 920 61.92 15.85 0.51
CA LEU A 920 63.36 16.11 0.69
C LEU A 920 64.03 15.10 1.63
N LEU A 921 63.45 14.83 2.80
CA LEU A 921 63.94 13.84 3.77
C LEU A 921 63.86 12.41 3.21
N LYS A 922 62.80 12.10 2.45
CA LYS A 922 62.70 10.87 1.66
C LYS A 922 63.83 10.76 0.64
N THR A 923 64.13 11.83 -0.13
CA THR A 923 65.23 11.84 -1.11
C THR A 923 66.60 11.64 -0.45
N LEU A 924 66.82 12.27 0.72
CA LEU A 924 68.00 12.08 1.57
C LEU A 924 68.14 10.61 2.02
N LYS A 925 67.02 9.95 2.38
CA LYS A 925 66.95 8.56 2.83
C LYS A 925 67.07 7.55 1.68
N GLU A 926 66.47 7.80 0.53
CA GLU A 926 66.60 6.93 -0.66
C GLU A 926 68.05 6.88 -1.20
N ASN A 927 68.85 7.92 -0.91
CA ASN A 927 70.26 7.97 -1.29
C ASN A 927 71.24 7.64 -0.15
N HIS A 928 70.76 7.16 1.00
CA HIS A 928 71.58 6.84 2.19
C HIS A 928 72.72 5.84 1.91
N GLU A 929 72.52 4.92 0.95
CA GLU A 929 73.55 3.99 0.49
C GLU A 929 74.81 4.73 0.02
N ARG A 930 74.68 5.89 -0.63
CA ARG A 930 75.82 6.69 -1.10
C ARG A 930 76.64 7.24 0.07
N LEU A 931 76.01 7.55 1.20
CA LEU A 931 76.74 7.92 2.42
C LEU A 931 77.50 6.72 3.02
N GLN A 932 76.91 5.53 3.03
CA GLN A 932 77.61 4.31 3.48
C GLN A 932 78.79 3.95 2.55
N ASP A 933 78.59 4.14 1.26
CA ASP A 933 79.60 3.97 0.21
C ASP A 933 80.75 5.00 0.35
N MET A 934 80.47 6.17 0.94
CA MET A 934 81.47 7.17 1.34
C MET A 934 82.19 6.80 2.65
N ALA A 935 81.47 6.28 3.64
CA ALA A 935 82.02 5.86 4.92
C ALA A 935 83.03 4.71 4.76
N THR A 936 82.74 3.76 3.86
CA THR A 936 83.61 2.59 3.60
C THR A 936 84.81 2.85 2.69
N LYS A 937 84.90 4.02 2.02
CA LYS A 937 85.96 4.32 1.04
C LYS A 937 86.92 5.40 1.52
N HIS A 938 88.01 4.97 2.14
CA HIS A 938 89.04 5.81 2.80
C HIS A 938 89.93 6.66 1.85
N LYS A 939 89.51 6.93 0.61
CA LYS A 939 90.28 7.73 -0.36
C LYS A 939 89.64 9.09 -0.58
N PHE A 940 90.46 10.14 -0.66
CA PHE A 940 90.01 11.52 -0.85
C PHE A 940 89.19 11.67 -2.14
N GLU A 941 89.68 11.15 -3.27
CA GLU A 941 88.97 11.25 -4.55
C GLU A 941 87.61 10.53 -4.51
N ASN A 942 87.54 9.39 -3.82
CA ASN A 942 86.29 8.65 -3.66
C ASN A 942 85.30 9.43 -2.80
N ARG A 943 85.74 10.00 -1.66
CA ARG A 943 84.85 10.75 -0.75
C ARG A 943 84.30 12.02 -1.40
N ALA A 944 85.13 12.79 -2.11
CA ALA A 944 84.68 13.98 -2.83
C ALA A 944 83.66 13.64 -3.93
N SER A 945 83.96 12.63 -4.77
CA SER A 945 83.08 12.20 -5.86
C SER A 945 81.75 11.61 -5.36
N ILE A 946 81.77 10.83 -4.28
CA ILE A 946 80.57 10.19 -3.73
C ILE A 946 79.71 11.20 -2.95
N PHE A 947 80.30 12.16 -2.23
CA PHE A 947 79.50 13.24 -1.62
C PHE A 947 78.80 14.10 -2.68
N ARG A 948 79.49 14.43 -3.78
CA ARG A 948 78.87 15.07 -4.96
C ARG A 948 77.71 14.23 -5.51
N ALA A 949 77.90 12.91 -5.64
CA ALA A 949 76.85 11.99 -6.09
C ALA A 949 75.69 11.83 -5.08
N TYR A 950 75.91 12.00 -3.77
CA TYR A 950 74.85 12.05 -2.77
C TYR A 950 74.02 13.34 -2.88
N LEU A 951 74.69 14.47 -3.10
CA LEU A 951 74.05 15.78 -3.25
C LEU A 951 73.25 15.93 -4.55
N GLU A 952 73.66 15.26 -5.64
CA GLU A 952 73.04 15.44 -6.96
C GLU A 952 71.50 15.20 -6.96
N PRO A 953 70.95 14.09 -6.42
CA PRO A 953 69.49 13.92 -6.30
C PRO A 953 68.80 14.96 -5.42
N ILE A 954 69.49 15.47 -4.39
CA ILE A 954 68.96 16.44 -3.41
C ILE A 954 68.82 17.82 -4.07
N PHE A 955 69.82 18.23 -4.86
CA PHE A 955 69.73 19.43 -5.69
C PHE A 955 68.67 19.29 -6.79
N ASN A 956 68.59 18.14 -7.47
CA ASN A 956 67.53 17.92 -8.47
C ASN A 956 66.13 17.98 -7.82
N PHE A 957 65.91 17.32 -6.67
CA PHE A 957 64.64 17.42 -5.94
C PHE A 957 64.30 18.89 -5.62
N THR A 958 65.21 19.63 -4.97
CA THR A 958 64.95 21.03 -4.59
C THR A 958 64.76 21.97 -5.79
N LEU A 959 65.46 21.74 -6.91
CA LEU A 959 65.28 22.50 -8.15
C LEU A 959 63.93 22.23 -8.84
N PHE A 960 63.40 21.00 -8.78
CA PHE A 960 62.10 20.65 -9.38
C PHE A 960 60.90 20.88 -8.45
N ASP A 961 61.09 20.82 -7.13
CA ASP A 961 60.01 20.86 -6.15
C ASP A 961 59.73 22.27 -5.63
N LEU A 962 60.76 23.04 -5.27
CA LEU A 962 60.61 24.40 -4.74
C LEU A 962 59.79 25.34 -5.68
N PRO A 963 59.90 25.29 -7.02
CA PRO A 963 59.08 26.11 -7.91
C PRO A 963 57.58 25.81 -7.84
N LYS A 964 57.17 24.61 -7.41
CA LYS A 964 55.75 24.25 -7.21
C LYS A 964 55.13 25.03 -6.05
N HIS A 965 55.91 25.20 -4.98
CA HIS A 965 55.47 25.84 -3.73
C HIS A 965 55.74 27.35 -3.71
N LEU A 966 56.77 27.82 -4.43
CA LEU A 966 57.13 29.24 -4.55
C LEU A 966 57.22 29.70 -6.03
N PRO A 967 56.11 29.67 -6.79
CA PRO A 967 56.09 30.14 -8.17
C PRO A 967 56.47 31.61 -8.26
N ASN A 968 57.33 31.95 -9.24
CA ASN A 968 57.95 33.27 -9.48
C ASN A 968 59.05 33.70 -8.48
N SER A 969 59.58 32.81 -7.64
CA SER A 969 60.72 33.13 -6.77
C SER A 969 62.06 33.15 -7.51
N GLN A 970 63.02 33.97 -7.03
CA GLN A 970 64.39 34.06 -7.60
C GLN A 970 65.31 32.91 -7.15
N TYR A 971 64.80 31.95 -6.37
CA TYR A 971 65.63 30.91 -5.76
C TYR A 971 66.14 29.87 -6.75
N SER A 972 65.45 29.57 -7.85
CA SER A 972 65.91 28.52 -8.79
C SER A 972 67.26 28.85 -9.46
N PRO A 973 67.49 30.06 -10.02
CA PRO A 973 68.82 30.46 -10.49
C PRO A 973 69.90 30.51 -9.39
N GLN A 974 69.53 30.89 -8.16
CA GLN A 974 70.46 30.92 -7.02
C GLN A 974 70.87 29.51 -6.58
N LEU A 975 69.91 28.59 -6.44
CA LEU A 975 70.16 27.18 -6.15
C LEU A 975 70.94 26.50 -7.27
N GLN A 976 70.68 26.82 -8.54
CA GLN A 976 71.47 26.33 -9.66
C GLN A 976 72.91 26.87 -9.64
N SER A 977 73.13 28.11 -9.15
CA SER A 977 74.46 28.69 -8.93
C SER A 977 75.20 27.99 -7.79
N ILE A 978 74.52 27.71 -6.66
CA ILE A 978 75.06 26.93 -5.53
C ILE A 978 75.42 25.51 -5.97
N HIS A 979 74.52 24.83 -6.69
CA HIS A 979 74.75 23.50 -7.26
C HIS A 979 75.96 23.50 -8.21
N SER A 980 76.06 24.50 -9.09
CA SER A 980 77.18 24.64 -10.03
C SER A 980 78.51 24.87 -9.31
N ALA A 981 78.56 25.79 -8.34
CA ALA A 981 79.78 26.09 -7.58
C ALA A 981 80.23 24.90 -6.71
N LEU A 982 79.28 24.21 -6.05
CA LEU A 982 79.58 23.02 -5.23
C LEU A 982 79.98 21.82 -6.10
N THR A 983 79.37 21.67 -7.27
CA THR A 983 79.76 20.66 -8.27
C THR A 983 81.17 20.92 -8.79
N THR A 984 81.51 22.16 -9.13
CA THR A 984 82.87 22.55 -9.54
C THR A 984 83.88 22.24 -8.44
N LEU A 985 83.62 22.69 -7.20
CA LEU A 985 84.48 22.44 -6.04
C LEU A 985 84.72 20.94 -5.80
N LEU A 986 83.65 20.14 -5.69
CA LEU A 986 83.78 18.71 -5.39
C LEU A 986 84.38 17.90 -6.55
N SER A 987 84.15 18.30 -7.80
CA SER A 987 84.79 17.68 -8.96
C SER A 987 86.29 17.98 -8.99
N HIS A 988 86.67 19.24 -8.76
CA HIS A 988 88.07 19.67 -8.65
C HIS A 988 88.80 18.96 -7.50
N LEU A 989 88.20 18.88 -6.31
CA LEU A 989 88.74 18.10 -5.20
C LEU A 989 88.90 16.61 -5.58
N SER A 990 87.92 16.02 -6.26
CA SER A 990 88.01 14.63 -6.73
C SER A 990 89.12 14.39 -7.78
N GLU A 991 89.37 15.35 -8.66
CA GLU A 991 90.37 15.24 -9.72
C GLU A 991 91.79 15.50 -9.21
N GLN A 992 91.96 16.54 -8.41
CA GLN A 992 93.27 16.97 -7.89
C GLN A 992 93.71 16.19 -6.65
N LYS A 993 92.77 15.56 -5.93
CA LYS A 993 92.99 14.68 -4.76
C LYS A 993 93.47 15.35 -3.47
N HIS A 994 93.48 16.68 -3.43
CA HIS A 994 93.90 17.50 -2.30
C HIS A 994 93.25 18.90 -2.36
N PHE A 995 93.43 19.71 -1.31
CA PHE A 995 93.04 21.12 -1.33
C PHE A 995 94.09 21.96 -2.09
N THR A 996 93.82 22.29 -3.35
CA THR A 996 94.73 23.11 -4.17
C THR A 996 94.61 24.60 -3.87
N HIS A 997 95.58 25.41 -4.30
CA HIS A 997 95.54 26.88 -4.19
C HIS A 997 94.32 27.55 -4.87
N GLN A 998 93.58 26.84 -5.73
CA GLN A 998 92.34 27.32 -6.35
C GLN A 998 91.12 27.07 -5.47
N VAL A 999 91.21 26.17 -4.48
CA VAL A 999 90.10 25.80 -3.60
C VAL A 999 89.63 26.96 -2.73
N PRO A 1000 90.48 27.85 -2.18
CA PRO A 1000 90.01 29.10 -1.57
C PRO A 1000 89.19 30.00 -2.52
N GLY A 1001 89.48 29.98 -3.83
CA GLY A 1001 88.70 30.66 -4.86
C GLY A 1001 87.35 29.99 -5.11
N MET A 1002 87.33 28.66 -5.32
CA MET A 1002 86.10 27.89 -5.50
C MET A 1002 85.21 27.89 -4.24
N LEU A 1003 85.83 27.90 -3.05
CA LEU A 1003 85.14 28.15 -1.79
C LEU A 1003 84.61 29.57 -1.72
N ALA A 1004 85.35 30.59 -2.17
CA ALA A 1004 84.83 31.96 -2.23
C ALA A 1004 83.67 32.11 -3.24
N GLU A 1005 83.67 31.37 -4.35
CA GLU A 1005 82.56 31.31 -5.34
C GLU A 1005 81.34 30.55 -4.80
N LEU A 1006 81.54 29.39 -4.19
CA LEU A 1006 80.48 28.64 -3.50
C LEU A 1006 79.90 29.45 -2.35
N LYS A 1007 80.76 30.04 -1.52
CA LYS A 1007 80.35 30.94 -0.46
C LYS A 1007 79.59 32.10 -1.07
N THR A 1008 80.09 32.79 -2.11
CA THR A 1008 79.35 33.87 -2.79
C THR A 1008 77.99 33.43 -3.33
N SER A 1009 77.87 32.19 -3.82
CA SER A 1009 76.59 31.62 -4.29
C SER A 1009 75.62 31.36 -3.14
N VAL A 1010 76.10 30.81 -2.01
CA VAL A 1010 75.33 30.67 -0.77
C VAL A 1010 75.08 32.03 -0.10
N GLN A 1011 75.96 33.00 -0.31
CA GLN A 1011 75.93 34.36 0.23
C GLN A 1011 75.18 35.35 -0.68
N ALA A 1012 74.67 34.89 -1.82
CA ALA A 1012 73.46 35.45 -2.44
C ALA A 1012 72.23 35.24 -1.52
N LEU A 1013 72.38 34.40 -0.48
CA LEU A 1013 71.55 34.27 0.72
C LEU A 1013 72.30 34.84 1.98
N HIS A 1014 73.11 35.91 1.82
CA HIS A 1014 73.82 36.79 2.80
C HIS A 1014 75.34 36.52 3.14
N SER A 1015 76.21 37.55 3.21
CA SER A 1015 77.72 37.55 3.00
C SER A 1015 78.66 37.70 4.24
N THR A 1016 80.03 37.69 4.28
CA THR A 1016 81.18 38.04 3.35
C THR A 1016 82.49 37.15 3.49
N ASN A 1017 83.73 37.62 3.15
CA ASN A 1017 85.03 36.88 3.01
C ASN A 1017 86.34 37.74 3.13
N PHE A 1018 87.54 37.12 3.34
CA PHE A 1018 88.91 37.35 2.70
C PHE A 1018 90.16 36.87 3.53
N ALA A 1019 91.40 36.85 2.97
CA ALA A 1019 92.69 36.34 3.54
C ALA A 1019 94.00 36.94 2.91
N ASN A 1020 95.22 36.51 3.32
CA ASN A 1020 96.60 36.97 2.92
C ASN A 1020 97.66 35.81 3.07
N PRO A 1021 99.03 35.90 3.15
CA PRO A 1021 100.08 36.94 2.95
C PRO A 1021 101.30 36.51 2.03
N ALA A 1022 102.58 36.89 2.31
CA ALA A 1022 103.82 36.57 1.54
C ALA A 1022 105.07 36.25 2.42
N VAL A 1023 106.19 35.73 1.84
CA VAL A 1023 106.98 34.65 2.50
C VAL A 1023 108.44 34.89 2.98
N PHE A 1024 109.45 35.16 2.14
CA PHE A 1024 110.82 34.68 2.45
C PHE A 1024 111.62 35.36 3.59
N SER A 1025 111.61 36.69 3.74
CA SER A 1025 112.30 37.34 4.89
C SER A 1025 111.58 37.06 6.22
N ILE A 1026 110.28 36.76 6.14
CA ILE A 1026 109.44 36.37 7.26
C ILE A 1026 109.81 34.94 7.71
N LEU A 1027 110.07 34.01 6.77
CA LEU A 1027 110.52 32.65 7.11
C LEU A 1027 111.79 32.63 7.99
N ASN A 1028 112.86 33.37 7.65
CA ASN A 1028 114.11 33.26 8.44
C ASN A 1028 113.90 33.74 9.88
N THR A 1029 113.24 34.87 10.06
CA THR A 1029 112.94 35.46 11.37
C THR A 1029 112.01 34.55 12.17
N ASN A 1030 110.89 34.15 11.57
CA ASN A 1030 109.78 33.55 12.31
C ASN A 1030 110.01 32.06 12.54
N LEU A 1031 110.61 31.33 11.59
CA LEU A 1031 111.05 29.95 11.85
C LEU A 1031 112.19 29.89 12.88
N SER A 1032 113.07 30.90 12.91
CA SER A 1032 114.11 30.99 13.96
C SER A 1032 113.53 31.24 15.34
N GLU A 1033 112.48 32.06 15.45
CA GLU A 1033 111.81 32.34 16.73
C GLU A 1033 110.97 31.13 17.19
N LEU A 1034 110.17 30.55 16.30
CA LEU A 1034 109.41 29.32 16.53
C LEU A 1034 110.32 28.18 17.01
N ARG A 1035 111.47 27.98 16.37
CA ARG A 1035 112.47 26.97 16.75
C ARG A 1035 113.05 27.20 18.15
N LYS A 1036 113.25 28.46 18.57
CA LYS A 1036 113.77 28.79 19.91
C LYS A 1036 112.69 28.57 20.98
N ARG A 1037 111.54 29.23 20.85
CA ARG A 1037 110.50 29.25 21.90
C ARG A 1037 109.82 27.90 22.08
N CYS A 1038 109.59 27.11 21.02
CA CYS A 1038 109.07 25.74 21.13
C CYS A 1038 109.98 24.77 21.93
N LYS A 1039 111.27 25.08 22.13
CA LYS A 1039 112.15 24.30 23.01
C LYS A 1039 112.02 24.69 24.49
N VAL A 1040 111.63 25.92 24.78
CA VAL A 1040 111.69 26.53 26.11
C VAL A 1040 110.30 26.99 26.56
N ASP A 1041 109.86 28.15 26.07
CA ASP A 1041 108.69 28.87 26.57
C ASP A 1041 107.38 28.17 26.17
N TRP A 1042 107.25 27.79 24.89
CA TRP A 1042 106.05 27.20 24.30
C TRP A 1042 106.06 25.66 24.33
N ARG A 1043 106.91 25.05 25.16
CA ARG A 1043 107.23 23.62 25.06
C ARG A 1043 106.01 22.71 25.25
N GLY A 1044 105.07 23.12 26.11
CA GLY A 1044 103.83 22.39 26.42
C GLY A 1044 102.62 22.81 25.59
N ASP A 1045 102.63 24.04 25.05
CA ASP A 1045 101.55 24.68 24.30
C ASP A 1045 101.08 23.83 23.11
N GLN A 1046 99.77 23.61 23.00
CA GLN A 1046 99.13 23.10 21.78
C GLN A 1046 98.87 24.26 20.79
N ILE A 1047 98.56 23.93 19.54
CA ILE A 1047 98.35 24.94 18.47
C ILE A 1047 96.89 25.44 18.46
N ASN A 1048 96.53 26.28 19.45
CA ASN A 1048 95.21 26.92 19.53
C ASN A 1048 95.28 28.39 20.00
N GLU A 1049 94.22 29.16 19.72
CA GLU A 1049 94.17 30.62 19.94
C GLU A 1049 94.48 31.08 21.37
N PHE A 1050 94.35 30.20 22.38
CA PHE A 1050 94.59 30.52 23.80
C PHE A 1050 96.03 30.26 24.25
N THR A 1051 96.92 29.76 23.39
CA THR A 1051 98.35 29.60 23.68
C THR A 1051 99.18 30.67 22.97
N GLU A 1052 100.38 30.96 23.50
CA GLU A 1052 101.30 31.86 22.80
C GLU A 1052 101.77 31.23 21.47
N LEU A 1053 101.91 29.91 21.43
CA LEU A 1053 102.23 29.17 20.20
C LEU A 1053 101.17 29.36 19.11
N GLY A 1054 99.88 29.25 19.46
CA GLY A 1054 98.79 29.42 18.51
C GLY A 1054 98.58 30.89 18.14
N THR A 1055 98.75 31.82 19.08
CA THR A 1055 98.79 33.26 18.79
C THR A 1055 99.86 33.56 17.75
N PHE A 1056 101.09 33.04 17.94
CA PHE A 1056 102.17 33.21 16.99
C PHE A 1056 101.85 32.63 15.60
N PHE A 1057 101.24 31.44 15.50
CA PHE A 1057 100.82 30.90 14.20
C PHE A 1057 99.73 31.76 13.54
N SER A 1058 98.82 32.35 14.32
CA SER A 1058 97.78 33.28 13.85
C SER A 1058 98.38 34.59 13.33
N ASP A 1059 99.33 35.19 14.06
CA ASP A 1059 100.12 36.36 13.61
C ASP A 1059 100.92 36.09 12.32
N ASN A 1060 101.26 34.81 12.07
CA ASN A 1060 101.91 34.35 10.84
C ASN A 1060 100.92 34.00 9.70
N GLY A 1061 99.61 34.19 9.90
CA GLY A 1061 98.58 34.02 8.89
C GLY A 1061 97.99 32.62 8.75
N PHE A 1062 98.28 31.68 9.66
CA PHE A 1062 97.60 30.39 9.72
C PHE A 1062 96.31 30.48 10.54
N VAL A 1063 95.25 29.81 10.11
CA VAL A 1063 94.05 29.67 10.94
C VAL A 1063 94.32 28.64 12.04
N VAL A 1064 94.41 29.08 13.29
CA VAL A 1064 94.50 28.19 14.46
C VAL A 1064 93.12 27.80 14.97
N SER A 1065 93.03 26.71 15.74
CA SER A 1065 91.76 26.23 16.31
C SER A 1065 91.46 26.93 17.64
N ASP A 1066 90.20 26.90 18.09
CA ASP A 1066 89.83 27.28 19.45
C ASP A 1066 90.40 26.27 20.46
N ASN A 1067 90.47 26.65 21.74
CA ASN A 1067 90.87 25.71 22.81
C ASN A 1067 89.94 24.48 22.84
N ASN A 1068 90.53 23.28 22.85
CA ASN A 1068 89.88 21.96 22.74
C ASN A 1068 89.01 21.72 21.47
N LYS A 1069 89.15 22.51 20.40
CA LYS A 1069 88.51 22.27 19.09
C LYS A 1069 89.54 22.02 17.99
N GLN A 1070 89.10 21.58 16.81
CA GLN A 1070 89.94 21.34 15.62
C GLN A 1070 89.38 22.06 14.38
N ASN A 1071 88.89 23.28 14.57
CA ASN A 1071 88.28 24.12 13.54
C ASN A 1071 89.28 24.97 12.73
N GLY A 1072 90.57 24.95 13.08
CA GLY A 1072 91.65 25.60 12.34
C GLY A 1072 92.35 24.69 11.32
N GLU A 1073 93.24 25.30 10.53
CA GLU A 1073 94.11 24.60 9.57
C GLU A 1073 95.16 23.74 10.25
N LEU A 1074 95.61 24.13 11.45
CA LEU A 1074 96.67 23.47 12.22
C LEU A 1074 96.13 22.50 13.27
N GLN A 1075 96.94 21.49 13.62
CA GLN A 1075 96.54 20.39 14.49
C GLN A 1075 96.54 20.77 15.98
N ASN A 1076 95.35 20.79 16.58
CA ASN A 1076 95.12 21.01 18.01
C ASN A 1076 94.68 19.72 18.73
N LYS A 1077 95.41 18.63 18.48
CA LYS A 1077 95.19 17.33 19.14
C LYS A 1077 96.13 17.12 20.32
N GLU A 1078 95.74 16.28 21.27
CA GLU A 1078 96.62 15.88 22.37
C GLU A 1078 97.92 15.28 21.81
N GLY A 1079 99.07 15.79 22.28
CA GLY A 1079 100.40 15.42 21.76
C GLY A 1079 100.90 16.22 20.55
N MET A 1080 100.10 17.12 19.95
CA MET A 1080 100.62 18.15 19.04
C MET A 1080 100.85 19.45 19.81
N ASN A 1081 102.07 19.61 20.32
CA ASN A 1081 102.49 20.77 21.10
C ASN A 1081 103.86 21.31 20.65
N GLY A 1082 104.37 22.38 21.27
CA GLY A 1082 105.67 22.98 20.92
C GLY A 1082 106.83 21.97 20.87
N THR A 1083 106.88 21.00 21.78
CA THR A 1083 107.86 19.89 21.73
C THR A 1083 107.76 19.10 20.41
N LYS A 1084 106.55 18.83 19.92
CA LYS A 1084 106.31 18.17 18.63
C LYS A 1084 106.60 19.10 17.44
N VAL A 1085 106.23 20.38 17.52
CA VAL A 1085 106.47 21.39 16.48
C VAL A 1085 107.98 21.58 16.23
N VAL A 1086 108.81 21.73 17.27
CA VAL A 1086 110.27 21.81 17.10
C VAL A 1086 110.85 20.50 16.57
N GLY A 1087 110.32 19.35 16.98
CA GLY A 1087 110.67 18.04 16.41
C GLY A 1087 110.25 17.84 14.93
N CYS A 1088 109.36 18.69 14.41
CA CYS A 1088 109.03 18.74 12.97
C CYS A 1088 109.88 19.77 12.20
N LEU A 1089 110.53 20.72 12.89
CA LEU A 1089 111.45 21.71 12.30
C LEU A 1089 112.92 21.27 12.29
N VAL A 1090 113.31 20.44 13.24
CA VAL A 1090 114.73 20.18 13.58
C VAL A 1090 115.08 18.70 13.48
N GLY A 1091 116.24 18.40 12.88
CA GLY A 1091 116.82 17.06 12.83
C GLY A 1091 117.63 16.82 11.55
N ASP A 1092 117.87 15.56 11.23
CA ASP A 1092 118.46 15.17 9.93
C ASP A 1092 117.54 15.54 8.75
N TYR A 1093 118.11 15.54 7.54
CA TYR A 1093 117.37 15.80 6.31
C TYR A 1093 116.20 14.80 6.12
N PRO A 1094 114.95 15.24 5.78
CA PRO A 1094 114.53 16.59 5.39
C PRO A 1094 113.85 17.38 6.52
N ARG A 1095 114.64 17.94 7.45
CA ARG A 1095 114.20 18.98 8.40
C ARG A 1095 114.80 20.34 8.04
N VAL A 1096 114.13 21.42 8.42
CA VAL A 1096 114.50 22.79 8.04
C VAL A 1096 115.81 23.24 8.68
N PHE A 1097 116.08 22.80 9.91
CA PHE A 1097 117.31 23.10 10.64
C PHE A 1097 118.00 21.81 11.13
N PRO A 1098 119.35 21.72 11.06
CA PRO A 1098 120.08 20.54 11.49
C PRO A 1098 120.14 20.40 13.04
N SER A 1099 120.07 21.50 13.78
CA SER A 1099 119.89 21.48 15.25
C SER A 1099 119.13 22.73 15.72
N VAL A 1100 118.81 22.80 17.03
CA VAL A 1100 118.17 24.00 17.62
C VAL A 1100 119.18 25.14 17.77
N GLU A 1101 120.46 24.82 17.92
CA GLU A 1101 121.57 25.73 18.14
C GLU A 1101 122.17 26.21 16.79
N ASN A 1102 122.32 25.30 15.82
CA ASN A 1102 122.95 25.62 14.53
C ASN A 1102 121.95 26.25 13.53
N THR A 1103 122.23 27.47 13.05
CA THR A 1103 121.43 28.18 12.03
C THR A 1103 121.95 28.01 10.59
N ARG A 1104 123.17 27.50 10.38
CA ARG A 1104 123.80 27.43 9.05
C ARG A 1104 123.26 26.27 8.22
N HIS A 1105 122.17 26.57 7.55
CA HIS A 1105 121.55 25.81 6.46
C HIS A 1105 120.97 26.79 5.43
N ALA A 1106 120.37 26.24 4.37
CA ALA A 1106 119.88 26.92 3.16
C ALA A 1106 119.48 28.40 3.33
N ILE A 1107 118.54 28.71 4.23
CA ILE A 1107 117.99 30.06 4.42
C ILE A 1107 119.08 31.09 4.72
N ASN A 1108 119.97 30.80 5.67
CA ASN A 1108 120.98 31.78 6.10
C ASN A 1108 122.09 31.95 5.06
N THR A 1109 122.46 30.89 4.33
CA THR A 1109 123.38 31.00 3.18
C THR A 1109 122.83 31.91 2.07
N ILE A 1110 121.51 31.85 1.82
CA ILE A 1110 120.85 32.77 0.87
C ILE A 1110 120.88 34.21 1.39
N VAL A 1111 120.48 34.43 2.65
CA VAL A 1111 120.41 35.78 3.26
C VAL A 1111 121.78 36.45 3.31
N ASP A 1112 122.83 35.74 3.73
CA ASP A 1112 124.20 36.26 3.80
C ASP A 1112 124.76 36.65 2.41
N SER A 1113 124.21 36.08 1.32
CA SER A 1113 124.66 36.32 -0.06
C SER A 1113 124.02 37.54 -0.74
N LEU A 1114 122.89 38.04 -0.24
CA LEU A 1114 122.11 39.12 -0.89
C LEU A 1114 122.88 40.44 -1.09
N PRO A 1115 123.70 40.95 -0.14
CA PRO A 1115 124.40 42.23 -0.33
C PRO A 1115 125.40 42.20 -1.50
N ALA A 1116 126.07 41.05 -1.70
CA ALA A 1116 127.02 40.87 -2.80
C ALA A 1116 126.30 40.78 -4.15
N TYR A 1117 125.16 40.07 -4.21
CA TYR A 1117 124.30 40.03 -5.40
C TYR A 1117 123.85 41.44 -5.83
N TYR A 1118 123.42 42.28 -4.89
CA TYR A 1118 123.04 43.67 -5.20
C TYR A 1118 124.23 44.49 -5.74
N GLN A 1119 125.41 44.40 -5.14
CA GLN A 1119 126.62 45.11 -5.61
C GLN A 1119 127.04 44.69 -7.03
N VAL A 1120 126.95 43.39 -7.37
CA VAL A 1120 127.30 42.89 -8.71
C VAL A 1120 126.41 43.49 -9.82
N GLY A 1121 125.13 43.75 -9.54
CA GLY A 1121 124.22 44.40 -10.48
C GLY A 1121 124.58 45.87 -10.80
N HIS A 1122 125.16 46.60 -9.83
CA HIS A 1122 125.73 47.93 -10.08
C HIS A 1122 127.00 47.88 -10.92
N ILE A 1123 127.83 46.84 -10.75
CA ILE A 1123 129.06 46.66 -11.54
C ILE A 1123 128.72 46.33 -13.00
N SER A 1124 127.74 45.46 -13.25
CA SER A 1124 127.33 45.10 -14.62
C SER A 1124 126.69 46.27 -15.39
N THR A 1125 126.23 47.29 -14.69
CA THR A 1125 125.58 48.49 -15.24
C THR A 1125 126.47 49.75 -15.20
N PHE A 1126 127.79 49.63 -15.01
CA PHE A 1126 128.73 50.76 -14.90
C PHE A 1126 128.70 51.76 -16.09
N SER A 1127 128.29 51.34 -17.29
CA SER A 1127 128.14 52.20 -18.48
C SER A 1127 126.75 52.84 -18.62
N ALA A 1128 125.88 52.73 -17.62
CA ALA A 1128 124.53 53.27 -17.62
C ALA A 1128 124.48 54.80 -17.65
N ASN A 1129 123.61 55.35 -18.52
CA ASN A 1129 123.44 56.79 -18.72
C ASN A 1129 122.01 57.30 -18.44
N LYS A 1130 121.09 56.43 -17.99
CA LYS A 1130 119.69 56.81 -17.72
C LYS A 1130 119.60 57.58 -16.40
N LEU A 1131 118.95 58.75 -16.41
CA LEU A 1131 118.58 59.48 -15.19
C LEU A 1131 117.17 59.04 -14.72
N PRO A 1132 116.86 59.04 -13.41
CA PRO A 1132 115.52 58.73 -12.91
C PRO A 1132 114.56 59.91 -13.17
N CYS A 1133 113.39 59.63 -13.76
CA CYS A 1133 112.49 60.67 -14.30
C CYS A 1133 111.13 60.78 -13.57
N SER A 1134 110.85 59.87 -12.63
CA SER A 1134 109.58 59.82 -11.89
C SER A 1134 109.84 59.50 -10.41
N VAL A 1135 108.90 59.84 -9.51
CA VAL A 1135 109.04 59.58 -8.05
C VAL A 1135 109.34 58.11 -7.76
N TYR A 1136 108.73 57.18 -8.51
CA TYR A 1136 109.02 55.74 -8.45
C TYR A 1136 110.49 55.42 -8.78
N GLU A 1137 110.98 55.92 -9.92
CA GLU A 1137 112.38 55.73 -10.34
C GLU A 1137 113.38 56.44 -9.42
N MET A 1138 113.00 57.58 -8.86
CA MET A 1138 113.80 58.37 -7.91
C MET A 1138 113.98 57.61 -6.59
N LEU A 1139 112.91 57.04 -6.03
CA LEU A 1139 112.99 56.16 -4.86
C LEU A 1139 113.78 54.87 -5.17
N ALA A 1140 113.63 54.30 -6.36
CA ALA A 1140 114.41 53.13 -6.78
C ALA A 1140 115.92 53.46 -6.92
N TRP A 1141 116.26 54.65 -7.43
CA TRP A 1141 117.63 55.16 -7.48
C TRP A 1141 118.23 55.36 -6.07
N CYS A 1142 117.46 55.95 -5.15
CA CYS A 1142 117.87 56.06 -3.75
C CYS A 1142 118.08 54.69 -3.09
N SER A 1143 117.23 53.71 -3.39
CA SER A 1143 117.36 52.33 -2.88
C SER A 1143 118.63 51.64 -3.41
N GLY A 1144 118.99 51.89 -4.67
CA GLY A 1144 120.18 51.36 -5.31
C GLY A 1144 121.49 52.01 -4.84
N LEU A 1145 121.48 53.33 -4.58
CA LEU A 1145 122.69 54.14 -4.30
C LEU A 1145 123.64 53.50 -3.29
N ARG A 1146 123.13 52.98 -2.18
CA ARG A 1146 123.91 52.36 -1.08
C ARG A 1146 124.72 51.12 -1.49
N HIS A 1147 124.44 50.53 -2.66
CA HIS A 1147 125.14 49.38 -3.23
C HIS A 1147 126.08 49.76 -4.39
N ASN A 1148 126.26 51.07 -4.66
CA ASN A 1148 127.10 51.61 -5.71
C ASN A 1148 128.35 52.34 -5.15
N GLY A 1149 129.49 52.26 -5.83
CA GLY A 1149 130.73 52.97 -5.43
C GLY A 1149 130.60 54.50 -5.41
N ALA A 1150 129.63 55.07 -6.16
CA ALA A 1150 129.28 56.49 -6.09
C ALA A 1150 128.87 56.96 -4.69
N TYR A 1151 128.40 56.06 -3.81
CA TYR A 1151 128.04 56.38 -2.44
C TYR A 1151 129.26 56.73 -1.57
N ASP A 1152 130.39 56.04 -1.75
CA ASP A 1152 131.63 56.35 -1.03
C ASP A 1152 132.28 57.64 -1.54
N ALA A 1153 132.25 57.87 -2.86
CA ALA A 1153 132.67 59.13 -3.46
C ALA A 1153 131.83 60.33 -2.97
N LEU A 1154 130.50 60.16 -2.89
CA LEU A 1154 129.57 61.15 -2.34
C LEU A 1154 129.90 61.51 -0.88
N LYS A 1155 130.11 60.50 -0.03
CA LYS A 1155 130.50 60.68 1.38
C LYS A 1155 131.83 61.42 1.54
N GLN A 1156 132.83 61.12 0.72
CA GLN A 1156 134.10 61.86 0.70
C GLN A 1156 133.93 63.32 0.22
N HIS A 1157 133.10 63.56 -0.79
CA HIS A 1157 132.84 64.92 -1.27
C HIS A 1157 132.09 65.76 -0.22
N ILE A 1158 131.08 65.22 0.45
CA ILE A 1158 130.38 65.89 1.54
C ILE A 1158 131.34 66.30 2.67
N LYS A 1159 132.33 65.47 2.99
CA LYS A 1159 133.39 65.79 3.98
C LYS A 1159 134.33 66.93 3.57
N THR A 1160 134.38 67.30 2.30
CA THR A 1160 135.18 68.44 1.81
C THR A 1160 134.34 69.68 1.49
N ALA A 1161 133.08 69.52 1.08
CA ALA A 1161 132.18 70.61 0.71
C ALA A 1161 131.53 71.33 1.91
N VAL A 1162 131.34 70.65 3.05
CA VAL A 1162 130.66 71.22 4.25
C VAL A 1162 131.65 72.05 5.09
N LYS A 1163 132.10 73.16 4.50
CA LYS A 1163 133.02 74.14 5.10
C LYS A 1163 132.53 75.56 4.81
N THR A 1164 132.54 76.41 5.83
CA THR A 1164 132.30 77.86 5.67
C THR A 1164 133.46 78.66 6.26
N LYS A 1165 133.67 79.90 5.77
CA LYS A 1165 134.66 80.82 6.34
C LYS A 1165 133.99 81.78 7.31
N ASP A 1166 134.58 81.95 8.49
CA ASP A 1166 134.12 82.91 9.50
C ASP A 1166 134.14 84.34 8.93
N ALA A 1167 133.01 85.04 9.06
CA ALA A 1167 132.82 86.40 8.56
C ALA A 1167 133.65 87.46 9.33
N GLN A 1168 134.20 87.14 10.51
CA GLN A 1168 135.06 88.07 11.28
C GLN A 1168 136.56 87.73 11.18
N SER A 1169 136.96 86.46 11.19
CA SER A 1169 138.40 86.06 11.12
C SER A 1169 138.87 85.48 9.78
N GLY A 1170 137.95 85.11 8.87
CA GLY A 1170 138.28 84.54 7.55
C GLY A 1170 138.74 83.07 7.57
N ASN A 1171 138.82 82.44 8.75
CA ASN A 1171 139.25 81.04 8.91
C ASN A 1171 138.16 80.04 8.50
N GLU A 1172 138.56 78.85 8.05
CA GLU A 1172 137.62 77.75 7.73
C GLU A 1172 137.08 77.04 8.98
N LEU A 1173 135.77 76.85 9.01
CA LEU A 1173 135.03 76.08 10.02
C LEU A 1173 134.70 74.68 9.47
N PRO A 1174 134.69 73.62 10.32
CA PRO A 1174 134.40 72.24 9.92
C PRO A 1174 132.89 71.95 9.78
N TYR A 1175 132.10 72.98 9.55
CA TYR A 1175 130.65 72.94 9.36
C TYR A 1175 130.21 74.07 8.43
N THR A 1176 128.99 73.95 7.92
CA THR A 1176 128.31 75.04 7.20
C THR A 1176 127.33 75.71 8.17
N ASP A 1177 127.56 76.99 8.45
CA ASP A 1177 126.56 77.80 9.17
C ASP A 1177 125.42 78.19 8.22
N ALA A 1178 124.20 77.82 8.59
CA ALA A 1178 123.01 77.95 7.75
C ALA A 1178 121.76 78.07 8.63
N PHE A 1179 120.83 78.95 8.25
CA PHE A 1179 119.57 79.10 8.97
C PHE A 1179 118.60 77.97 8.61
N PRO A 1180 117.90 77.33 9.58
CA PRO A 1180 117.83 77.64 11.02
C PRO A 1180 118.82 76.87 11.91
N ARG A 1181 119.64 75.96 11.37
CA ARG A 1181 120.67 75.20 12.11
C ARG A 1181 121.89 74.91 11.24
N ALA A 1182 123.07 75.22 11.76
CA ALA A 1182 124.34 74.77 11.21
C ALA A 1182 124.41 73.23 11.14
N PHE A 1183 125.09 72.70 10.11
CA PHE A 1183 125.25 71.26 9.90
C PHE A 1183 126.69 70.90 9.51
N GLY A 1184 127.10 69.68 9.89
CA GLY A 1184 128.39 69.08 9.55
C GLY A 1184 128.21 67.78 8.75
N ALA A 1185 129.28 67.30 8.12
CA ALA A 1185 129.25 66.18 7.18
C ALA A 1185 128.52 64.92 7.73
N GLN A 1186 128.78 64.52 8.98
CA GLN A 1186 128.15 63.34 9.59
C GLN A 1186 126.61 63.42 9.66
N HIS A 1187 126.05 64.63 9.82
CA HIS A 1187 124.60 64.82 9.83
C HIS A 1187 123.99 64.52 8.46
N LEU A 1188 124.70 64.87 7.38
CA LEU A 1188 124.27 64.56 6.01
C LEU A 1188 124.47 63.09 5.67
N GLU A 1189 125.57 62.46 6.09
CA GLU A 1189 125.77 61.01 5.89
C GLU A 1189 124.60 60.19 6.47
N ASN A 1190 124.21 60.47 7.73
CA ASN A 1190 123.12 59.77 8.40
C ASN A 1190 121.75 60.03 7.74
N VAL A 1191 121.52 61.24 7.21
CA VAL A 1191 120.27 61.59 6.49
C VAL A 1191 120.20 60.86 5.16
N ILE A 1192 121.30 60.79 4.40
CA ILE A 1192 121.34 60.08 3.12
C ILE A 1192 121.16 58.57 3.36
N GLU A 1193 121.84 57.99 4.36
CA GLU A 1193 121.63 56.58 4.73
C GLU A 1193 120.15 56.29 5.02
N HIS A 1194 119.49 57.12 5.84
CA HIS A 1194 118.06 56.98 6.13
C HIS A 1194 117.18 57.05 4.87
N ILE A 1195 117.44 58.00 3.96
CA ILE A 1195 116.72 58.13 2.69
C ILE A 1195 116.90 56.86 1.83
N THR A 1196 118.13 56.36 1.67
CA THR A 1196 118.38 55.14 0.86
C THR A 1196 117.69 53.91 1.43
N LEU A 1197 117.60 53.78 2.76
CA LEU A 1197 116.94 52.65 3.43
C LEU A 1197 115.41 52.73 3.35
N GLN A 1198 114.82 53.91 3.63
CA GLN A 1198 113.36 54.06 3.65
C GLN A 1198 112.75 54.01 2.25
N SER A 1199 113.47 54.43 1.20
CA SER A 1199 112.93 54.44 -0.17
C SER A 1199 112.40 53.08 -0.63
N ALA A 1200 113.11 51.99 -0.30
CA ALA A 1200 112.68 50.64 -0.65
C ALA A 1200 111.46 50.16 0.16
N SER A 1201 111.36 50.58 1.42
CA SER A 1201 110.22 50.28 2.28
C SER A 1201 108.95 50.95 1.76
N VAL A 1202 109.02 52.25 1.44
CA VAL A 1202 107.93 53.03 0.84
C VAL A 1202 107.47 52.41 -0.49
N LEU A 1203 108.41 52.06 -1.39
CA LEU A 1203 108.07 51.37 -2.64
C LEU A 1203 107.35 50.04 -2.41
N THR A 1204 107.85 49.22 -1.48
CA THR A 1204 107.26 47.91 -1.17
C THR A 1204 105.90 48.02 -0.49
N SER A 1205 105.65 49.07 0.31
CA SER A 1205 104.34 49.34 0.91
C SER A 1205 103.29 49.82 -0.10
N ILE A 1206 103.70 50.52 -1.17
CA ILE A 1206 102.78 51.07 -2.18
C ILE A 1206 102.54 50.07 -3.33
N VAL A 1207 103.59 49.40 -3.81
CA VAL A 1207 103.56 48.53 -5.01
C VAL A 1207 103.46 47.04 -4.63
N GLY A 1208 103.63 46.70 -3.35
CA GLY A 1208 103.76 45.33 -2.87
C GLY A 1208 105.16 44.76 -3.13
N HIS A 1209 105.29 43.45 -2.90
CA HIS A 1209 106.58 42.73 -3.02
C HIS A 1209 106.93 42.30 -4.46
N GLY A 1210 106.02 42.51 -5.42
CA GLY A 1210 106.15 42.12 -6.83
C GLY A 1210 105.61 40.73 -7.16
N ASN A 1211 105.43 40.46 -8.45
CA ASN A 1211 105.04 39.18 -9.04
C ASN A 1211 105.60 39.07 -10.48
N ALA A 1212 105.31 37.98 -11.20
CA ALA A 1212 105.87 37.74 -12.54
C ALA A 1212 105.47 38.77 -13.63
N SER A 1213 104.58 39.71 -13.33
CA SER A 1213 104.13 40.80 -14.22
C SER A 1213 104.54 42.19 -13.71
N THR A 1214 105.29 42.29 -12.60
CA THR A 1214 105.71 43.55 -11.95
C THR A 1214 107.16 43.46 -11.46
N THR A 1215 107.75 44.56 -11.01
CA THR A 1215 109.10 44.54 -10.42
C THR A 1215 109.06 43.89 -9.02
N TYR A 1216 109.97 42.97 -8.75
CA TYR A 1216 110.18 42.42 -7.40
C TYR A 1216 110.91 43.42 -6.49
N SER A 1217 110.60 43.45 -5.20
CA SER A 1217 111.18 44.44 -4.28
C SER A 1217 112.70 44.31 -4.07
N CYS A 1218 113.32 43.20 -4.50
CA CYS A 1218 114.77 43.03 -4.53
C CYS A 1218 115.47 43.78 -5.69
N ASP A 1219 114.78 44.08 -6.79
CA ASP A 1219 115.35 44.80 -7.94
C ASP A 1219 115.55 46.31 -7.71
N TYR A 1220 115.01 46.84 -6.61
CA TYR A 1220 115.30 48.21 -6.18
C TYR A 1220 116.75 48.39 -5.68
N PHE A 1221 117.48 47.31 -5.37
CA PHE A 1221 118.82 47.38 -4.78
C PHE A 1221 119.97 47.11 -5.78
N ASN A 1222 119.70 46.41 -6.90
CA ASN A 1222 120.71 45.85 -7.81
C ASN A 1222 120.94 46.65 -9.11
N ASN A 1223 120.27 47.79 -9.30
CA ASN A 1223 120.26 48.57 -10.55
C ASN A 1223 119.72 47.84 -11.80
N SER A 1224 118.80 46.87 -11.66
CA SER A 1224 118.03 46.31 -12.79
C SER A 1224 117.38 47.38 -13.69
N PHE A 1225 117.11 48.57 -13.14
CA PHE A 1225 116.59 49.74 -13.86
C PHE A 1225 117.60 50.50 -14.75
N THR A 1226 118.88 50.13 -14.72
CA THR A 1226 119.98 50.70 -15.54
C THR A 1226 120.20 52.20 -15.38
N PHE A 1227 120.12 52.73 -14.16
CA PHE A 1227 120.39 54.15 -13.89
C PHE A 1227 121.88 54.51 -13.86
N LYS A 1228 122.20 55.76 -14.20
CA LYS A 1228 123.52 56.39 -14.01
C LYS A 1228 123.73 56.68 -12.52
N TYR A 1229 124.90 56.30 -12.01
CA TYR A 1229 125.45 56.77 -10.74
C TYR A 1229 126.77 57.49 -11.04
N PRO A 1230 126.89 58.80 -10.78
CA PRO A 1230 128.10 59.54 -11.14
C PRO A 1230 129.32 59.14 -10.31
N SER A 1231 130.45 58.87 -10.98
CA SER A 1231 131.70 58.47 -10.32
C SER A 1231 132.35 59.61 -9.52
N SER A 1232 132.04 60.87 -9.83
CA SER A 1232 132.45 62.02 -9.02
C SER A 1232 131.44 62.26 -7.90
N GLY A 1233 131.93 62.42 -6.67
CA GLY A 1233 131.10 62.75 -5.51
C GLY A 1233 130.38 64.10 -5.62
N SER A 1234 130.87 65.03 -6.45
CA SER A 1234 130.18 66.30 -6.73
C SER A 1234 128.99 66.11 -7.67
N GLU A 1235 129.17 65.44 -8.80
CA GLU A 1235 128.07 65.10 -9.72
C GLU A 1235 127.01 64.23 -9.05
N CYS A 1236 127.43 63.32 -8.15
CA CYS A 1236 126.54 62.48 -7.36
C CYS A 1236 125.70 63.31 -6.37
N LEU A 1237 126.30 64.33 -5.74
CA LEU A 1237 125.61 65.26 -4.84
C LEU A 1237 124.62 66.14 -5.61
N ASP A 1238 125.01 66.70 -6.76
CA ASP A 1238 124.14 67.51 -7.61
C ASP A 1238 122.92 66.71 -8.10
N LEU A 1239 123.12 65.46 -8.56
CA LEU A 1239 122.04 64.58 -8.98
C LEU A 1239 121.10 64.20 -7.82
N LEU A 1240 121.66 63.87 -6.65
CA LEU A 1240 120.85 63.59 -5.45
C LEU A 1240 120.03 64.82 -5.02
N ILE A 1241 120.61 66.03 -5.10
CA ILE A 1241 119.91 67.28 -4.80
C ILE A 1241 118.77 67.53 -5.80
N ASP A 1242 118.94 67.24 -7.09
CA ASP A 1242 117.87 67.40 -8.07
C ASP A 1242 116.76 66.35 -7.91
N ILE A 1243 117.12 65.10 -7.61
CA ILE A 1243 116.17 64.04 -7.21
C ILE A 1243 115.34 64.49 -6.00
N LEU A 1244 115.96 64.98 -4.93
CA LEU A 1244 115.26 65.43 -3.73
C LEU A 1244 114.35 66.64 -4.00
N LYS A 1245 114.80 67.61 -4.83
CA LYS A 1245 113.96 68.74 -5.27
C LYS A 1245 112.73 68.27 -6.03
N ASN A 1246 112.87 67.32 -6.95
CA ASN A 1246 111.75 66.83 -7.76
C ASN A 1246 110.80 65.93 -6.96
N CYS A 1247 111.31 65.11 -6.03
CA CYS A 1247 110.48 64.42 -5.04
C CYS A 1247 109.71 65.37 -4.11
N SER A 1248 110.24 66.57 -3.80
CA SER A 1248 109.54 67.57 -2.97
C SER A 1248 108.49 68.42 -3.70
N ARG A 1249 108.29 68.20 -5.01
CA ARG A 1249 107.34 68.91 -5.87
C ARG A 1249 106.07 68.12 -6.19
N HIS A 1250 105.97 66.89 -5.70
CA HIS A 1250 104.88 65.95 -5.91
C HIS A 1250 104.30 65.45 -4.59
#